data_AF-A0ABD2B045-F1
#
_entry.id   AF-A0ABD2B045-F1
#
_cell.length_a   1.000
_cell.length_b   1.000
_cell.length_c   1.000
_cell.angle_alpha   90.00
_cell.angle_beta   90.00
_cell.angle_gamma   90.00
#
_symmetry.space_group_name_H-M   'P 1'
#
loop_
_entity.id
_entity.type
_entity.pdbx_description
1 polymer ?
#
loop_
_entity_poly.entity_id
_entity_poly.type
_entity_poly.pdbx_seq_one_letter_code
_entity_poly.pdbx_strand_id
1 'polypeptide(L)'
;MAMAVEKNSPSTVENKNKSSPIQQENPASEQQQQQQQIALGDSTSETPTNSSRRSTMKVTNKKPLNSITMAKQARDLENQYYVKKKRFVLLKRQLVQKQKTTQDLYEDISQLRDKMILNGAKDPGKLEELKIIEIDSSKIPTTEPKVQQIVSNEQQTKINKVNTPSVNNDLNMDSEFIITLNNKLKEISKRYQELCEEALRKHTFIIVSLEKSLEENADESNKDSNPEILTRLESYRGDNTSLKTRLEEMKSLQLEAITELVKDTCNLYNEYDISRTRMKELNNMLDDQKDIREQLSTLSEELQTEREKHNATKERRTQNEGQLQRARTKIRDLENKIACDETKIQQLQTQNKSFESQLKVKEQAMEQRLKDMQKTIRNSENLVSKMEKQRDSFEARLMELKETMNSKETTAENITRNMNDQMDAMIVELNQEKEKRETAENELSVMQERYKELEATSQEMCKLLEQSKNFAITDGSHTENEIRLFNDLKLAREEIEEQKGTILKLQQEKEEITAVMHQAANNSEDESKDKLAAELMIKSKEIRDITMKRNHFQQITENLQKRNKLLEGQMQDIQNRLQVQIKEGGKAAVNAHVIELQQQISDLRNSLAETTAHTAELETALTQKQLELEQRDRIMREQSKFLKVRDELLSLLKGKVGHTDRDTSNDDDEHRKDIDEINKQIVAKTEAIQELYATLENKQMQVLRLEKIVKQMEDHQDHAQAQRTRLENRIAQLELALQEKNKDQRSRGFGIL
;
A
#
# COMPACT_ATOMS: atom_id res chain seq x y z
N MET A 1 42.79 -10.01 42.80
CA MET A 1 41.97 -10.61 43.88
C MET A 1 40.71 -9.76 43.99
N ALA A 2 39.53 -10.37 44.10
CA ALA A 2 38.21 -9.72 44.10
C ALA A 2 37.83 -8.88 42.84
N MET A 3 37.03 -9.46 41.96
CA MET A 3 35.91 -8.77 41.29
C MET A 3 34.81 -9.79 41.00
N ALA A 4 33.56 -9.42 41.27
CA ALA A 4 32.44 -10.35 41.32
C ALA A 4 31.84 -10.63 39.94
N VAL A 5 31.38 -11.87 39.73
CA VAL A 5 30.56 -12.26 38.57
C VAL A 5 29.18 -12.61 39.10
N GLU A 6 28.21 -11.75 38.83
CA GLU A 6 26.81 -11.99 39.19
C GLU A 6 26.07 -12.57 37.98
N LYS A 7 25.69 -13.84 38.09
CA LYS A 7 24.77 -14.50 37.15
C LYS A 7 23.38 -14.51 37.75
N ASN A 8 22.38 -14.09 37.00
CA ASN A 8 21.01 -14.61 37.16
C ASN A 8 20.25 -14.56 35.83
N SER A 9 19.84 -15.73 35.36
CA SER A 9 18.66 -15.89 34.49
C SER A 9 17.44 -16.16 35.39
N PRO A 10 16.20 -16.05 34.89
CA PRO A 10 15.52 -17.33 34.64
C PRO A 10 14.45 -17.37 33.51
N SER A 11 14.16 -18.63 33.14
CA SER A 11 12.85 -19.18 32.76
C SER A 11 12.04 -18.62 31.57
N THR A 12 12.13 -19.39 30.48
CA THR A 12 10.99 -19.81 29.63
C THR A 12 9.68 -20.10 30.35
N VAL A 13 8.55 -19.78 29.71
CA VAL A 13 7.24 -20.42 29.91
C VAL A 13 6.64 -20.73 28.53
N GLU A 14 6.30 -22.00 28.27
CA GLU A 14 5.52 -22.40 27.09
C GLU A 14 4.08 -21.87 27.19
N ASN A 15 3.43 -21.56 26.06
CA ASN A 15 1.98 -21.70 26.01
C ASN A 15 1.50 -22.14 24.63
N LYS A 16 0.84 -23.31 24.59
CA LYS A 16 0.23 -23.89 23.39
C LYS A 16 -1.23 -23.45 23.32
N ASN A 17 -1.71 -23.04 22.15
CA ASN A 17 -3.13 -23.17 21.84
C ASN A 17 -3.36 -23.37 20.34
N LYS A 18 -4.26 -24.30 20.01
CA LYS A 18 -4.74 -24.60 18.65
C LYS A 18 -6.21 -24.21 18.54
N SER A 19 -6.60 -23.50 17.49
CA SER A 19 -7.97 -23.52 16.97
C SER A 19 -8.00 -23.07 15.50
N SER A 20 -8.84 -23.73 14.72
CA SER A 20 -8.89 -23.71 13.24
C SER A 20 -9.69 -22.51 12.66
N PRO A 21 -9.69 -22.29 11.32
CA PRO A 21 -10.10 -21.01 10.72
C PRO A 21 -11.60 -20.95 10.34
N ILE A 22 -12.13 -19.72 10.26
CA ILE A 22 -13.43 -19.40 9.65
C ILE A 22 -13.24 -18.22 8.66
N GLN A 23 -14.04 -18.22 7.59
CA GLN A 23 -13.99 -17.31 6.45
C GLN A 23 -14.81 -16.02 6.66
N GLN A 24 -14.72 -15.10 5.69
CA GLN A 24 -15.57 -13.89 5.51
C GLN A 24 -15.38 -12.77 6.57
N GLU A 25 -15.50 -11.48 6.28
CA GLU A 25 -15.74 -10.76 5.01
C GLU A 25 -15.19 -9.32 5.11
N ASN A 26 -14.89 -8.69 3.97
CA ASN A 26 -14.62 -7.24 3.89
C ASN A 26 -15.94 -6.45 4.11
N PRO A 27 -15.92 -5.25 4.73
CA PRO A 27 -15.81 -4.07 3.88
C PRO A 27 -15.05 -2.84 4.42
N ALA A 28 -14.46 -2.13 3.45
CA ALA A 28 -14.42 -0.66 3.28
C ALA A 28 -13.99 0.25 4.45
N SER A 29 -12.79 0.82 4.30
CA SER A 29 -12.35 2.07 4.92
C SER A 29 -13.10 3.29 4.34
N GLU A 30 -13.48 4.24 5.18
CA GLU A 30 -13.80 5.61 4.75
C GLU A 30 -12.58 6.53 4.91
N GLN A 31 -12.37 7.38 3.91
CA GLN A 31 -11.28 8.34 3.83
C GLN A 31 -11.70 9.69 4.42
N GLN A 32 -10.74 10.48 4.90
CA GLN A 32 -10.95 11.91 5.07
C GLN A 32 -9.68 12.72 4.78
N GLN A 33 -9.91 13.94 4.30
CA GLN A 33 -8.98 15.06 4.13
C GLN A 33 -8.01 15.00 2.93
N GLN A 34 -8.22 15.91 1.98
CA GLN A 34 -7.34 17.07 1.87
C GLN A 34 -8.09 18.31 1.36
N GLN A 35 -7.82 19.46 1.98
CA GLN A 35 -8.25 20.77 1.51
C GLN A 35 -7.18 21.34 0.56
N GLN A 36 -7.60 22.07 -0.47
CA GLN A 36 -6.71 23.02 -1.16
C GLN A 36 -7.40 24.37 -1.36
N GLN A 37 -6.60 25.42 -1.22
CA GLN A 37 -6.96 26.82 -1.41
C GLN A 37 -6.82 27.19 -2.89
N ILE A 38 -7.74 28.01 -3.42
CA ILE A 38 -7.45 28.94 -4.53
C ILE A 38 -8.17 30.26 -4.23
N ALA A 39 -7.53 31.39 -4.55
CA ALA A 39 -8.07 32.73 -4.38
C ALA A 39 -8.00 33.54 -5.69
N LEU A 40 -8.93 34.48 -5.85
CA LEU A 40 -8.93 35.67 -6.74
C LEU A 40 -8.91 35.45 -8.28
N GLY A 41 -9.77 36.19 -9.00
CA GLY A 41 -9.83 36.16 -10.48
C GLY A 41 -11.06 36.81 -11.14
N ASP A 42 -11.29 38.09 -10.83
CA ASP A 42 -12.16 39.15 -11.40
C ASP A 42 -12.89 39.00 -12.79
N SER A 43 -14.04 39.69 -12.92
CA SER A 43 -14.72 40.19 -14.15
C SER A 43 -15.22 39.16 -15.20
N THR A 44 -16.33 39.28 -15.95
CA THR A 44 -17.49 40.20 -16.16
C THR A 44 -18.56 39.42 -16.99
N SER A 45 -19.83 39.78 -17.25
CA SER A 45 -20.76 40.87 -16.87
C SER A 45 -22.23 40.44 -17.23
N GLU A 46 -23.15 41.40 -17.47
CA GLU A 46 -24.48 41.28 -18.13
C GLU A 46 -25.65 40.56 -17.40
N THR A 47 -26.28 41.36 -16.53
CA THR A 47 -27.72 41.41 -16.15
C THR A 47 -28.67 41.63 -17.37
N PRO A 48 -30.03 41.79 -17.28
CA PRO A 48 -30.94 41.90 -16.10
C PRO A 48 -32.23 41.02 -16.21
N THR A 49 -33.14 40.88 -15.23
CA THR A 49 -34.12 41.90 -14.83
C THR A 49 -35.03 41.48 -13.65
N ASN A 50 -35.47 42.49 -12.88
CA ASN A 50 -36.75 42.61 -12.14
C ASN A 50 -37.03 41.83 -10.83
N SER A 51 -36.52 42.41 -9.74
CA SER A 51 -37.32 43.14 -8.73
C SER A 51 -38.44 42.45 -7.94
N SER A 52 -38.08 41.92 -6.78
CA SER A 52 -38.43 42.48 -5.45
C SER A 52 -39.76 43.21 -5.18
N ARG A 53 -40.41 42.79 -4.07
CA ARG A 53 -41.22 43.57 -3.08
C ARG A 53 -42.59 44.12 -3.54
N ARG A 54 -43.56 44.42 -2.66
CA ARG A 54 -43.98 43.90 -1.32
C ARG A 54 -45.34 44.58 -1.00
N SER A 55 -46.24 43.88 -0.29
CA SER A 55 -47.25 44.46 0.64
C SER A 55 -48.66 44.91 0.15
N THR A 56 -49.64 44.48 0.96
CA THR A 56 -50.87 45.17 1.43
C THR A 56 -52.13 45.42 0.56
N MET A 57 -53.20 44.70 0.97
CA MET A 57 -54.58 45.17 1.27
C MET A 57 -55.56 45.61 0.15
N LYS A 58 -56.63 44.79 -0.02
CA LYS A 58 -58.08 45.08 -0.22
C LYS A 58 -58.49 46.19 -1.23
N VAL A 59 -59.48 46.01 -2.14
CA VAL A 59 -60.93 45.86 -1.85
C VAL A 59 -61.72 45.40 -3.12
N THR A 60 -62.69 44.48 -2.94
CA THR A 60 -63.85 44.06 -3.77
C THR A 60 -63.86 44.10 -5.32
N ASN A 61 -64.32 42.99 -5.93
CA ASN A 61 -65.51 43.04 -6.81
C ASN A 61 -66.34 41.72 -6.79
N LYS A 62 -67.58 41.75 -7.30
CA LYS A 62 -68.67 40.80 -6.92
C LYS A 62 -69.03 39.72 -7.97
N LYS A 63 -69.56 38.59 -7.44
CA LYS A 63 -70.33 37.48 -8.07
C LYS A 63 -69.55 36.38 -8.84
N PRO A 64 -70.06 35.12 -8.90
CA PRO A 64 -71.03 34.45 -8.03
C PRO A 64 -70.42 33.30 -7.21
N LEU A 65 -70.72 33.26 -5.90
CA LEU A 65 -70.53 32.05 -5.08
C LEU A 65 -71.52 30.98 -5.54
N ASN A 66 -71.01 29.82 -6.01
CA ASN A 66 -71.58 28.47 -5.80
C ASN A 66 -70.80 27.36 -6.54
N SER A 67 -70.06 27.67 -7.61
CA SER A 67 -69.20 26.68 -8.29
C SER A 67 -67.89 26.38 -7.55
N ILE A 68 -67.32 27.39 -6.89
CA ILE A 68 -66.01 27.29 -6.21
C ILE A 68 -66.07 26.39 -4.97
N THR A 69 -67.17 26.40 -4.22
CA THR A 69 -67.38 25.53 -3.05
C THR A 69 -67.48 24.06 -3.45
N MET A 70 -68.24 23.74 -4.51
CA MET A 70 -68.32 22.40 -5.08
C MET A 70 -66.97 21.93 -5.63
N ALA A 71 -66.23 22.77 -6.36
CA ALA A 71 -64.91 22.43 -6.88
C ALA A 71 -63.87 22.21 -5.77
N LYS A 72 -63.96 22.96 -4.66
CA LYS A 72 -63.09 22.78 -3.49
C LYS A 72 -63.45 21.49 -2.74
N GLN A 73 -64.74 21.24 -2.47
CA GLN A 73 -65.19 19.98 -1.87
C GLN A 73 -64.84 18.76 -2.75
N ALA A 74 -64.93 18.87 -4.07
CA ALA A 74 -64.52 17.81 -4.99
C ALA A 74 -63.03 17.49 -4.85
N ARG A 75 -62.16 18.50 -4.83
CA ARG A 75 -60.71 18.31 -4.58
C ARG A 75 -60.41 17.77 -3.19
N ASP A 76 -61.13 18.22 -2.16
CA ASP A 76 -60.93 17.74 -0.78
C ASP A 76 -61.38 16.27 -0.64
N LEU A 77 -62.47 15.87 -1.32
CA LEU A 77 -62.92 14.48 -1.41
C LEU A 77 -62.00 13.61 -2.28
N GLU A 78 -61.46 14.15 -3.38
CA GLU A 78 -60.48 13.47 -4.23
C GLU A 78 -59.17 13.23 -3.46
N ASN A 79 -58.69 14.22 -2.71
CA ASN A 79 -57.55 14.09 -1.82
C ASN A 79 -57.81 13.07 -0.70
N GLN A 80 -58.99 13.11 -0.05
CA GLN A 80 -59.37 12.09 0.95
C GLN A 80 -59.42 10.69 0.34
N TYR A 81 -60.02 10.54 -0.85
CA TYR A 81 -60.07 9.27 -1.57
C TYR A 81 -58.66 8.77 -1.90
N TYR A 82 -57.76 9.64 -2.38
CA TYR A 82 -56.39 9.28 -2.71
C TYR A 82 -55.56 8.87 -1.48
N VAL A 83 -55.73 9.57 -0.35
CA VAL A 83 -55.11 9.21 0.94
C VAL A 83 -55.68 7.88 1.45
N LYS A 84 -57.00 7.68 1.43
CA LYS A 84 -57.65 6.42 1.84
C LYS A 84 -57.26 5.26 0.92
N LYS A 85 -57.15 5.49 -0.39
CA LYS A 85 -56.68 4.51 -1.39
C LYS A 85 -55.22 4.11 -1.14
N LYS A 86 -54.32 5.06 -0.86
CA LYS A 86 -52.95 4.77 -0.43
C LYS A 86 -52.92 3.95 0.87
N ARG A 87 -53.74 4.31 1.87
CA ARG A 87 -53.83 3.56 3.14
C ARG A 87 -54.40 2.15 2.94
N PHE A 88 -55.41 1.98 2.08
CA PHE A 88 -55.98 0.68 1.73
C PHE A 88 -54.97 -0.22 1.02
N VAL A 89 -54.20 0.30 0.05
CA VAL A 89 -53.14 -0.46 -0.63
C VAL A 89 -52.04 -0.88 0.36
N LEU A 90 -51.68 -0.01 1.32
CA LEU A 90 -50.74 -0.36 2.39
C LEU A 90 -51.28 -1.48 3.29
N LEU A 91 -52.54 -1.39 3.73
CA LEU A 91 -53.18 -2.41 4.55
C LEU A 91 -53.34 -3.73 3.79
N LYS A 92 -53.72 -3.71 2.51
CA LYS A 92 -53.78 -4.91 1.65
C LYS A 92 -52.41 -5.58 1.55
N ARG A 93 -51.33 -4.80 1.39
CA ARG A 93 -49.95 -5.32 1.39
C ARG A 93 -49.56 -5.93 2.74
N GLN A 94 -49.84 -5.26 3.85
CA GLN A 94 -49.56 -5.77 5.19
C GLN A 94 -50.33 -7.06 5.51
N LEU A 95 -51.58 -7.16 5.05
CA LEU A 95 -52.42 -8.33 5.25
C LEU A 95 -51.93 -9.53 4.43
N VAL A 96 -51.58 -9.32 3.15
CA VAL A 96 -50.93 -10.36 2.31
C VAL A 96 -49.58 -10.79 2.91
N GLN A 97 -48.79 -9.84 3.42
CA GLN A 97 -47.52 -10.17 4.08
C GLN A 97 -47.73 -11.01 5.34
N LYS A 98 -48.74 -10.68 6.17
CA LYS A 98 -49.09 -11.47 7.36
C LYS A 98 -49.63 -12.85 6.99
N GLN A 99 -50.49 -12.97 5.99
CA GLN A 99 -50.95 -14.25 5.46
C GLN A 99 -49.78 -15.12 5.01
N LYS A 100 -48.83 -14.54 4.26
CA LYS A 100 -47.62 -15.25 3.85
C LYS A 100 -46.78 -15.71 5.05
N THR A 101 -46.48 -14.84 6.01
CA THR A 101 -45.71 -15.24 7.21
C THR A 101 -46.41 -16.36 7.99
N THR A 102 -47.75 -16.35 8.08
CA THR A 102 -48.50 -17.45 8.70
C THR A 102 -48.43 -18.74 7.87
N GLN A 103 -48.43 -18.66 6.54
CA GLN A 103 -48.25 -19.80 5.65
C GLN A 103 -46.84 -20.40 5.76
N ASP A 104 -45.80 -19.55 5.72
CA ASP A 104 -44.41 -19.95 5.89
C ASP A 104 -44.23 -20.68 7.25
N LEU A 105 -44.79 -20.14 8.34
CA LEU A 105 -44.77 -20.77 9.67
C LEU A 105 -45.56 -22.10 9.74
N TYR A 106 -46.69 -22.20 9.03
CA TYR A 106 -47.46 -23.44 8.97
C TYR A 106 -46.67 -24.54 8.25
N GLU A 107 -45.98 -24.20 7.16
CA GLU A 107 -45.10 -25.11 6.44
C GLU A 107 -43.89 -25.53 7.30
N ASP A 108 -43.24 -24.59 7.97
CA ASP A 108 -42.15 -24.87 8.92
C ASP A 108 -42.58 -25.86 10.02
N ILE A 109 -43.74 -25.64 10.66
CA ILE A 109 -44.25 -26.53 11.72
C ILE A 109 -44.64 -27.90 11.16
N SER A 110 -45.21 -27.97 9.95
CA SER A 110 -45.48 -29.25 9.28
C SER A 110 -44.19 -30.02 9.00
N GLN A 111 -43.17 -29.37 8.45
CA GLN A 111 -41.86 -29.98 8.23
C GLN A 111 -41.19 -30.40 9.55
N LEU A 112 -41.39 -29.64 10.63
CA LEU A 112 -40.85 -29.97 11.96
C LEU A 112 -41.54 -31.22 12.53
N ARG A 113 -42.87 -31.32 12.39
CA ARG A 113 -43.64 -32.51 12.76
C ARG A 113 -43.15 -33.75 11.99
N ASP A 114 -42.98 -33.64 10.68
CA ASP A 114 -42.53 -34.76 9.85
C ASP A 114 -41.09 -35.18 10.20
N LYS A 115 -40.19 -34.22 10.48
CA LYS A 115 -38.84 -34.50 11.01
C LYS A 115 -38.85 -35.14 12.39
N MET A 116 -39.77 -34.74 13.29
CA MET A 116 -39.94 -35.36 14.60
C MET A 116 -40.39 -36.83 14.49
N ILE A 117 -41.36 -37.10 13.60
CA ILE A 117 -41.83 -38.47 13.31
C ILE A 117 -40.70 -39.31 12.72
N LEU A 118 -39.93 -38.75 11.76
CA LEU A 118 -38.79 -39.44 11.14
C LEU A 118 -37.69 -39.81 12.17
N ASN A 119 -37.51 -38.98 13.19
CA ASN A 119 -36.57 -39.20 14.29
C ASN A 119 -37.14 -40.06 15.43
N GLY A 120 -38.31 -40.69 15.24
CA GLY A 120 -38.89 -41.65 16.20
C GLY A 120 -39.58 -41.02 17.42
N ALA A 121 -39.83 -39.71 17.42
CA ALA A 121 -40.65 -39.07 18.45
C ALA A 121 -42.15 -39.36 18.22
N LYS A 122 -42.95 -39.32 19.30
CA LYS A 122 -44.41 -39.47 19.20
C LYS A 122 -45.01 -38.30 18.42
N ASP A 123 -45.93 -38.61 17.50
CA ASP A 123 -46.65 -37.62 16.68
C ASP A 123 -47.44 -36.65 17.58
N PRO A 124 -47.19 -35.32 17.51
CA PRO A 124 -47.94 -34.31 18.27
C PRO A 124 -49.39 -34.09 17.76
N GLY A 125 -49.78 -34.71 16.64
CA GLY A 125 -51.13 -34.63 16.07
C GLY A 125 -51.19 -33.80 14.78
N LYS A 126 -52.33 -33.87 14.08
CA LYS A 126 -52.56 -33.08 12.86
C LYS A 126 -52.78 -31.60 13.18
N LEU A 127 -52.12 -30.74 12.42
CA LEU A 127 -52.37 -29.29 12.42
C LEU A 127 -53.73 -28.98 11.77
N GLU A 128 -54.39 -27.93 12.26
CA GLU A 128 -55.66 -27.44 11.69
C GLU A 128 -55.43 -26.84 10.29
N GLU A 129 -56.30 -27.14 9.33
CA GLU A 129 -56.11 -26.72 7.94
C GLU A 129 -56.10 -25.18 7.79
N LEU A 130 -55.01 -24.65 7.24
CA LEU A 130 -54.80 -23.21 7.11
C LEU A 130 -55.72 -22.59 6.04
N LYS A 131 -56.87 -22.03 6.46
CA LYS A 131 -57.79 -21.31 5.58
C LYS A 131 -57.22 -19.95 5.16
N ILE A 132 -56.56 -19.92 3.99
CA ILE A 132 -56.12 -18.68 3.35
C ILE A 132 -57.35 -17.90 2.84
N ILE A 133 -57.45 -16.63 3.25
CA ILE A 133 -58.51 -15.72 2.79
C ILE A 133 -58.02 -15.02 1.52
N GLU A 134 -58.53 -15.41 0.35
CA GLU A 134 -58.28 -14.68 -0.90
C GLU A 134 -58.95 -13.30 -0.87
N ILE A 135 -58.14 -12.24 -0.90
CA ILE A 135 -58.63 -10.84 -0.92
C ILE A 135 -58.57 -10.32 -2.35
N ASP A 136 -59.34 -10.95 -3.24
CA ASP A 136 -59.51 -10.42 -4.59
C ASP A 136 -60.66 -9.41 -4.66
N SER A 137 -60.32 -8.20 -5.09
CA SER A 137 -61.19 -7.02 -5.01
C SER A 137 -61.65 -6.62 -6.41
N SER A 138 -62.25 -7.59 -7.10
CA SER A 138 -62.72 -7.46 -8.50
C SER A 138 -63.89 -8.38 -8.84
N LYS A 139 -64.84 -8.61 -7.92
CA LYS A 139 -66.18 -9.14 -8.25
C LYS A 139 -67.27 -8.31 -7.58
N ILE A 140 -68.20 -7.82 -8.40
CA ILE A 140 -69.45 -7.19 -7.98
C ILE A 140 -70.33 -8.28 -7.35
N PRO A 141 -70.97 -8.03 -6.19
CA PRO A 141 -71.89 -8.99 -5.61
C PRO A 141 -73.24 -8.91 -6.33
N THR A 142 -73.38 -9.64 -7.43
CA THR A 142 -74.72 -9.99 -7.93
C THR A 142 -75.28 -11.06 -6.99
N THR A 143 -76.17 -10.64 -6.09
CA THR A 143 -77.03 -11.55 -5.35
C THR A 143 -77.97 -12.25 -6.30
N GLU A 144 -77.82 -13.57 -6.44
CA GLU A 144 -78.93 -14.50 -6.71
C GLU A 144 -78.57 -15.89 -6.13
N PRO A 145 -79.57 -16.73 -5.81
CA PRO A 145 -79.45 -17.66 -4.69
C PRO A 145 -78.80 -18.99 -5.03
N LYS A 146 -78.27 -19.64 -3.98
CA LYS A 146 -78.04 -21.08 -3.97
C LYS A 146 -79.38 -21.82 -4.09
N VAL A 147 -79.83 -22.11 -5.30
CA VAL A 147 -80.66 -23.31 -5.52
C VAL A 147 -79.72 -24.51 -5.44
N GLN A 148 -80.09 -25.49 -4.64
CA GLN A 148 -79.30 -26.68 -4.41
C GLN A 148 -79.05 -27.40 -5.75
N GLN A 149 -77.79 -27.74 -6.01
CA GLN A 149 -77.45 -28.78 -6.97
C GLN A 149 -77.95 -30.10 -6.38
N ILE A 150 -79.23 -30.41 -6.63
CA ILE A 150 -79.80 -31.71 -6.31
C ILE A 150 -78.97 -32.71 -7.09
N VAL A 151 -78.26 -33.56 -6.35
CA VAL A 151 -77.68 -34.79 -6.88
C VAL A 151 -78.85 -35.71 -7.21
N SER A 152 -79.46 -35.48 -8.36
CA SER A 152 -80.34 -36.44 -8.99
C SER A 152 -79.45 -37.59 -9.41
N ASN A 153 -79.39 -38.61 -8.54
CA ASN A 153 -79.01 -39.94 -8.97
C ASN A 153 -79.88 -40.28 -10.19
N GLU A 154 -79.27 -40.35 -11.37
CA GLU A 154 -79.85 -41.11 -12.49
C GLU A 154 -79.78 -42.59 -12.10
N GLN A 155 -80.69 -42.98 -11.20
CA GLN A 155 -81.05 -44.37 -11.02
C GLN A 155 -81.50 -44.87 -12.38
N GLN A 156 -80.77 -45.86 -12.87
CA GLN A 156 -81.10 -46.65 -14.04
C GLN A 156 -82.52 -47.22 -13.89
N THR A 157 -83.54 -46.49 -14.35
CA THR A 157 -84.77 -47.09 -14.79
C THR A 157 -84.43 -47.89 -16.03
N LYS A 158 -84.07 -49.16 -15.79
CA LYS A 158 -84.15 -50.24 -16.77
C LYS A 158 -85.61 -50.36 -17.22
N ILE A 159 -86.07 -49.45 -18.06
CA ILE A 159 -87.13 -49.77 -19.00
C ILE A 159 -86.52 -50.85 -19.88
N ASN A 160 -87.03 -52.06 -19.72
CA ASN A 160 -86.56 -53.20 -20.47
C ASN A 160 -86.53 -52.84 -21.95
N LYS A 161 -85.34 -52.94 -22.57
CA LYS A 161 -85.24 -53.26 -23.99
C LYS A 161 -85.87 -54.62 -24.18
N VAL A 162 -87.20 -54.65 -24.25
CA VAL A 162 -87.89 -55.73 -24.94
C VAL A 162 -87.40 -55.63 -26.37
N ASN A 163 -86.61 -56.62 -26.77
CA ASN A 163 -86.35 -56.89 -28.17
C ASN A 163 -87.69 -57.31 -28.80
N THR A 164 -88.58 -56.36 -29.09
CA THR A 164 -89.46 -56.52 -30.24
C THR A 164 -88.54 -56.51 -31.44
N PRO A 165 -88.51 -57.57 -32.27
CA PRO A 165 -87.82 -57.49 -33.54
C PRO A 165 -88.30 -56.26 -34.29
N SER A 166 -87.43 -55.65 -35.11
CA SER A 166 -87.90 -54.75 -36.16
C SER A 166 -88.69 -55.58 -37.15
N VAL A 167 -89.95 -55.85 -36.82
CA VAL A 167 -90.92 -56.44 -37.71
C VAL A 167 -91.24 -55.36 -38.72
N ASN A 168 -90.37 -55.29 -39.73
CA ASN A 168 -90.67 -54.78 -41.06
C ASN A 168 -91.74 -55.72 -41.64
N ASN A 169 -92.95 -55.66 -41.06
CA ASN A 169 -94.12 -56.18 -41.73
C ASN A 169 -94.42 -55.17 -42.82
N ASP A 170 -93.93 -55.48 -44.01
CA ASP A 170 -94.46 -55.00 -45.28
C ASP A 170 -95.89 -55.55 -45.51
N LEU A 171 -96.74 -55.39 -44.48
CA LEU A 171 -98.19 -55.30 -44.64
C LEU A 171 -98.48 -53.93 -45.23
N ASN A 172 -98.04 -53.75 -46.48
CA ASN A 172 -98.53 -52.71 -47.36
C ASN A 172 -100.01 -53.04 -47.61
N MET A 173 -100.86 -52.60 -46.68
CA MET A 173 -102.31 -52.57 -46.82
C MET A 173 -102.64 -51.53 -47.90
N ASP A 174 -102.32 -51.88 -49.14
CA ASP A 174 -102.39 -50.98 -50.28
C ASP A 174 -103.86 -50.56 -50.53
N SER A 175 -104.06 -49.57 -51.38
CA SER A 175 -105.39 -49.23 -51.93
C SER A 175 -106.12 -50.48 -52.46
N GLU A 176 -105.36 -51.45 -52.97
CA GLU A 176 -105.81 -52.77 -53.38
C GLU A 176 -106.54 -53.56 -52.28
N PHE A 177 -106.17 -53.43 -50.99
CA PHE A 177 -106.89 -54.05 -49.87
C PHE A 177 -108.31 -53.49 -49.73
N ILE A 178 -108.44 -52.16 -49.77
CA ILE A 178 -109.73 -51.47 -49.66
C ILE A 178 -110.63 -51.81 -50.85
N ILE A 179 -110.07 -51.82 -52.07
CA ILE A 179 -110.76 -52.23 -53.29
C ILE A 179 -111.23 -53.69 -53.17
N THR A 180 -110.37 -54.59 -52.67
CA THR A 180 -110.69 -56.01 -52.45
C THR A 180 -111.81 -56.20 -51.42
N LEU A 181 -111.80 -55.43 -50.32
CA LEU A 181 -112.84 -55.47 -49.30
C LEU A 181 -114.20 -55.02 -49.85
N ASN A 182 -114.23 -53.89 -50.56
CA ASN A 182 -115.43 -53.36 -51.22
C ASN A 182 -116.03 -54.37 -52.21
N ASN A 183 -115.19 -54.99 -53.04
CA ASN A 183 -115.62 -56.01 -54.00
C ASN A 183 -116.21 -57.26 -53.32
N LYS A 184 -115.56 -57.78 -52.27
CA LYS A 184 -116.08 -58.94 -51.52
C LYS A 184 -117.41 -58.64 -50.82
N LEU A 185 -117.55 -57.47 -50.20
CA LEU A 185 -118.80 -57.05 -49.56
C LEU A 185 -119.96 -56.98 -50.57
N LYS A 186 -119.72 -56.36 -51.74
CA LYS A 186 -120.71 -56.30 -52.84
C LYS A 186 -121.06 -57.68 -53.38
N GLU A 187 -120.08 -58.57 -53.54
CA GLU A 187 -120.32 -59.94 -53.99
C GLU A 187 -121.20 -60.73 -53.01
N ILE A 188 -120.94 -60.63 -51.71
CA ILE A 188 -121.75 -61.28 -50.66
C ILE A 188 -123.19 -60.78 -50.70
N SER A 189 -123.41 -59.45 -50.72
CA SER A 189 -124.76 -58.89 -50.82
C SER A 189 -125.47 -59.30 -52.10
N LYS A 190 -124.78 -59.32 -53.24
CA LYS A 190 -125.35 -59.78 -54.53
C LYS A 190 -125.86 -61.22 -54.45
N ARG A 191 -125.09 -62.15 -53.86
CA ARG A 191 -125.51 -63.56 -53.69
C ARG A 191 -126.76 -63.69 -52.80
N TYR A 192 -126.89 -62.89 -51.74
CA TYR A 192 -128.10 -62.87 -50.91
C TYR A 192 -129.31 -62.29 -51.67
N GLN A 193 -129.11 -61.25 -52.47
CA GLN A 193 -130.16 -60.63 -53.28
C GLN A 193 -130.69 -61.60 -54.34
N GLU A 194 -129.79 -62.30 -55.06
CA GLU A 194 -130.15 -63.36 -56.03
C GLU A 194 -131.00 -64.47 -55.40
N LEU A 195 -130.69 -64.87 -54.17
CA LEU A 195 -131.45 -65.90 -53.43
C LEU A 195 -132.85 -65.42 -53.02
N CYS A 196 -132.99 -64.15 -52.59
CA CYS A 196 -134.29 -63.54 -52.32
C CYS A 196 -135.14 -63.35 -53.60
N GLU A 197 -134.52 -62.98 -54.72
CA GLU A 197 -135.19 -62.88 -56.02
C GLU A 197 -135.66 -64.24 -56.55
N GLU A 198 -134.88 -65.31 -56.34
CA GLU A 198 -135.27 -66.68 -56.65
C GLU A 198 -136.48 -67.13 -55.82
N ALA A 199 -136.51 -66.80 -54.52
CA ALA A 199 -137.65 -67.06 -53.66
C ALA A 199 -138.91 -66.29 -54.12
N LEU A 200 -138.77 -65.00 -54.45
CA LEU A 200 -139.87 -64.19 -55.00
C LEU A 200 -140.36 -64.69 -56.37
N ARG A 201 -139.47 -65.14 -57.26
CA ARG A 201 -139.86 -65.75 -58.54
C ARG A 201 -140.67 -67.03 -58.34
N LYS A 202 -140.29 -67.88 -57.38
CA LYS A 202 -141.07 -69.08 -57.00
C LYS A 202 -142.42 -68.72 -56.39
N HIS A 203 -142.47 -67.74 -55.50
CA HIS A 203 -143.72 -67.28 -54.90
C HIS A 203 -144.68 -66.68 -55.96
N THR A 204 -144.15 -65.87 -56.87
CA THR A 204 -144.90 -65.33 -58.03
C THR A 204 -145.41 -66.45 -58.95
N PHE A 205 -144.59 -67.47 -59.24
CA PHE A 205 -145.00 -68.62 -60.03
C PHE A 205 -146.14 -69.42 -59.39
N ILE A 206 -146.13 -69.58 -58.06
CA ILE A 206 -147.23 -70.23 -57.32
C ILE A 206 -148.51 -69.41 -57.43
N ILE A 207 -148.44 -68.09 -57.25
CA ILE A 207 -149.59 -67.18 -57.41
C ILE A 207 -150.18 -67.31 -58.82
N VAL A 208 -149.37 -67.19 -59.87
CA VAL A 208 -149.84 -67.30 -61.27
C VAL A 208 -150.39 -68.70 -61.59
N SER A 209 -149.82 -69.76 -61.00
CA SER A 209 -150.33 -71.13 -61.16
C SER A 209 -151.70 -71.31 -60.50
N LEU A 210 -151.92 -70.66 -59.35
CA LEU A 210 -153.22 -70.64 -58.66
C LEU A 210 -154.24 -69.78 -59.43
N GLU A 211 -153.84 -68.62 -59.96
CA GLU A 211 -154.69 -67.76 -60.82
C GLU A 211 -155.17 -68.54 -62.06
N LYS A 212 -154.25 -69.17 -62.79
CA LYS A 212 -154.57 -69.98 -63.97
C LYS A 212 -155.47 -71.18 -63.63
N SER A 213 -155.21 -71.84 -62.51
CA SER A 213 -156.07 -72.92 -62.02
C SER A 213 -157.48 -72.42 -61.65
N LEU A 214 -157.64 -71.15 -61.26
CA LEU A 214 -158.94 -70.55 -60.99
C LEU A 214 -159.69 -70.20 -62.28
N GLU A 215 -158.98 -69.69 -63.30
CA GLU A 215 -159.54 -69.40 -64.62
C GLU A 215 -159.99 -70.67 -65.35
N GLU A 216 -159.17 -71.73 -65.36
CA GLU A 216 -159.50 -73.01 -66.01
C GLU A 216 -160.71 -73.72 -65.38
N ASN A 217 -161.06 -73.41 -64.13
CA ASN A 217 -162.25 -73.95 -63.45
C ASN A 217 -163.51 -73.07 -63.60
N ALA A 218 -163.43 -71.90 -64.26
CA ALA A 218 -164.56 -70.96 -64.35
C ALA A 218 -165.51 -71.21 -65.55
N ASP A 219 -165.06 -71.96 -66.57
CA ASP A 219 -165.77 -72.10 -67.85
C ASP A 219 -166.69 -73.32 -67.98
N GLU A 220 -166.68 -74.28 -67.03
CA GLU A 220 -167.67 -75.38 -66.98
C GLU A 220 -168.71 -75.20 -65.87
N SER A 221 -169.91 -75.73 -66.10
CA SER A 221 -171.16 -75.23 -65.49
C SER A 221 -171.38 -75.65 -64.03
N ASN A 222 -170.68 -75.03 -63.07
CA ASN A 222 -171.19 -74.90 -61.70
C ASN A 222 -170.69 -73.61 -61.02
N LYS A 223 -171.53 -72.57 -60.98
CA LYS A 223 -171.19 -71.23 -60.49
C LYS A 223 -171.25 -71.11 -58.95
N ASP A 224 -170.32 -71.78 -58.27
CA ASP A 224 -170.01 -71.54 -56.84
C ASP A 224 -168.49 -71.40 -56.64
N SER A 225 -167.90 -70.40 -57.29
CA SER A 225 -166.51 -69.99 -57.05
C SER A 225 -166.40 -69.33 -55.66
N ASN A 226 -165.85 -70.08 -54.71
CA ASN A 226 -165.83 -69.73 -53.29
C ASN A 226 -165.06 -68.41 -53.02
N PRO A 227 -165.71 -67.31 -52.57
CA PRO A 227 -165.11 -65.96 -52.51
C PRO A 227 -163.93 -65.82 -51.55
N GLU A 228 -163.81 -66.75 -50.58
CA GLU A 228 -162.68 -66.83 -49.67
C GLU A 228 -161.36 -67.12 -50.39
N ILE A 229 -161.37 -67.96 -51.44
CA ILE A 229 -160.16 -68.30 -52.20
C ILE A 229 -159.66 -67.08 -52.98
N LEU A 230 -160.56 -66.33 -53.62
CA LEU A 230 -160.22 -65.12 -54.38
C LEU A 230 -159.59 -64.06 -53.48
N THR A 231 -160.18 -63.85 -52.28
CA THR A 231 -159.69 -62.89 -51.28
C THR A 231 -158.30 -63.29 -50.76
N ARG A 232 -158.06 -64.58 -50.58
CA ARG A 232 -156.76 -65.13 -50.17
C ARG A 232 -155.69 -64.99 -51.26
N LEU A 233 -156.09 -65.12 -52.54
CA LEU A 233 -155.20 -64.92 -53.69
C LEU A 233 -154.78 -63.44 -53.82
N GLU A 234 -155.71 -62.50 -53.68
CA GLU A 234 -155.38 -61.07 -53.68
C GLU A 234 -154.51 -60.69 -52.47
N SER A 235 -154.71 -61.32 -51.30
CA SER A 235 -153.79 -61.20 -50.16
C SER A 235 -152.38 -61.67 -50.51
N TYR A 236 -152.21 -62.85 -51.12
CA TYR A 236 -150.90 -63.34 -51.55
C TYR A 236 -150.26 -62.45 -52.62
N ARG A 237 -151.04 -61.84 -53.51
CA ARG A 237 -150.55 -60.84 -54.47
C ARG A 237 -150.06 -59.57 -53.76
N GLY A 238 -150.81 -59.08 -52.77
CA GLY A 238 -150.41 -57.99 -51.88
C GLY A 238 -149.10 -58.30 -51.14
N ASP A 239 -149.01 -59.47 -50.50
CA ASP A 239 -147.80 -59.92 -49.81
C ASP A 239 -146.60 -60.04 -50.77
N ASN A 240 -146.80 -60.56 -51.98
CA ASN A 240 -145.74 -60.70 -52.99
C ASN A 240 -145.22 -59.33 -53.47
N THR A 241 -146.11 -58.35 -53.66
CA THR A 241 -145.69 -56.97 -53.98
C THR A 241 -144.98 -56.30 -52.80
N SER A 242 -145.46 -56.49 -51.57
CA SER A 242 -144.81 -56.00 -50.35
C SER A 242 -143.40 -56.58 -50.17
N LEU A 243 -143.24 -57.91 -50.32
CA LEU A 243 -141.95 -58.58 -50.25
C LEU A 243 -140.97 -58.10 -51.33
N LYS A 244 -141.47 -57.80 -52.54
CA LYS A 244 -140.66 -57.23 -53.63
C LYS A 244 -140.17 -55.82 -53.31
N THR A 245 -141.04 -54.94 -52.80
CA THR A 245 -140.66 -53.59 -52.34
C THR A 245 -139.63 -53.67 -51.22
N ARG A 246 -139.88 -54.53 -50.22
CA ARG A 246 -139.00 -54.72 -49.06
C ARG A 246 -137.62 -55.30 -49.44
N LEU A 247 -137.57 -56.13 -50.48
CA LEU A 247 -136.28 -56.58 -51.03
C LEU A 247 -135.51 -55.42 -51.66
N GLU A 248 -136.16 -54.55 -52.43
CA GLU A 248 -135.52 -53.41 -53.08
C GLU A 248 -135.03 -52.35 -52.06
N GLU A 249 -135.80 -52.10 -51.01
CA GLU A 249 -135.37 -51.31 -49.84
C GLU A 249 -134.13 -51.92 -49.18
N MET A 250 -134.12 -53.24 -48.95
CA MET A 250 -132.97 -53.95 -48.38
C MET A 250 -131.73 -53.91 -49.30
N LYS A 251 -131.89 -53.92 -50.63
CA LYS A 251 -130.77 -53.72 -51.57
C LYS A 251 -130.15 -52.34 -51.40
N SER A 252 -130.99 -51.30 -51.31
CA SER A 252 -130.53 -49.91 -51.13
C SER A 252 -129.77 -49.75 -49.81
N LEU A 253 -130.35 -50.22 -48.70
CA LEU A 253 -129.72 -50.15 -47.38
C LEU A 253 -128.40 -50.93 -47.29
N GLN A 254 -128.31 -52.11 -47.93
CA GLN A 254 -127.06 -52.87 -48.00
C GLN A 254 -125.98 -52.13 -48.80
N LEU A 255 -126.34 -51.49 -49.92
CA LEU A 255 -125.38 -50.75 -50.75
C LEU A 255 -124.87 -49.50 -50.03
N GLU A 256 -125.73 -48.79 -49.32
CA GLU A 256 -125.40 -47.63 -48.50
C GLU A 256 -124.46 -48.02 -47.35
N ALA A 257 -124.80 -49.04 -46.57
CA ALA A 257 -123.97 -49.54 -45.46
C ALA A 257 -122.58 -50.04 -45.93
N ILE A 258 -122.48 -50.70 -47.09
CA ILE A 258 -121.18 -51.08 -47.67
C ILE A 258 -120.38 -49.85 -48.08
N THR A 259 -121.03 -48.83 -48.66
CA THR A 259 -120.38 -47.61 -49.12
C THR A 259 -119.85 -46.79 -47.94
N GLU A 260 -120.60 -46.69 -46.86
CA GLU A 260 -120.19 -46.04 -45.60
C GLU A 260 -119.03 -46.80 -44.94
N LEU A 261 -119.13 -48.12 -44.77
CA LEU A 261 -118.06 -48.93 -44.18
C LEU A 261 -116.75 -48.83 -44.96
N VAL A 262 -116.80 -48.85 -46.30
CA VAL A 262 -115.61 -48.68 -47.15
C VAL A 262 -115.03 -47.28 -46.99
N LYS A 263 -115.87 -46.24 -46.93
CA LYS A 263 -115.44 -44.85 -46.70
C LYS A 263 -114.77 -44.67 -45.34
N ASP A 264 -115.31 -45.25 -44.28
CA ASP A 264 -114.71 -45.19 -42.95
C ASP A 264 -113.39 -45.95 -42.89
N THR A 265 -113.30 -47.08 -43.58
CA THR A 265 -112.04 -47.84 -43.70
C THR A 265 -110.98 -47.04 -44.48
N CYS A 266 -111.37 -46.31 -45.55
CA CYS A 266 -110.47 -45.36 -46.23
C CYS A 266 -109.97 -44.25 -45.29
N ASN A 267 -110.86 -43.64 -44.51
CA ASN A 267 -110.52 -42.55 -43.62
C ASN A 267 -109.52 -43.01 -42.55
N LEU A 268 -109.78 -44.15 -41.91
CA LEU A 268 -108.90 -44.75 -40.91
C LEU A 268 -107.52 -45.09 -41.49
N TYR A 269 -107.46 -45.58 -42.74
CA TYR A 269 -106.20 -45.84 -43.43
C TYR A 269 -105.41 -44.55 -43.70
N ASN A 270 -106.07 -43.47 -44.16
CA ASN A 270 -105.43 -42.18 -44.39
C ASN A 270 -104.88 -41.57 -43.10
N GLU A 271 -105.62 -41.65 -41.99
CA GLU A 271 -105.16 -41.20 -40.67
C GLU A 271 -103.94 -42.00 -40.18
N TYR A 272 -103.93 -43.32 -40.43
CA TYR A 272 -102.79 -44.17 -40.12
C TYR A 272 -101.54 -43.78 -40.93
N ASP A 273 -101.65 -43.55 -42.24
CA ASP A 273 -100.50 -43.21 -43.08
C ASP A 273 -99.95 -41.79 -42.79
N ILE A 274 -100.83 -40.83 -42.50
CA ILE A 274 -100.44 -39.50 -41.99
C ILE A 274 -99.67 -39.65 -40.67
N SER A 275 -100.16 -40.48 -39.75
CA SER A 275 -99.50 -40.74 -38.46
C SER A 275 -98.14 -41.43 -38.63
N ARG A 276 -98.06 -42.40 -39.55
CA ARG A 276 -96.82 -43.11 -39.93
C ARG A 276 -95.78 -42.15 -40.53
N THR A 277 -96.21 -41.24 -41.38
CA THR A 277 -95.33 -40.23 -42.01
C THR A 277 -94.80 -39.25 -40.97
N ARG A 278 -95.69 -38.71 -40.12
CA ARG A 278 -95.31 -37.82 -39.01
C ARG A 278 -94.34 -38.47 -38.03
N MET A 279 -94.46 -39.77 -37.77
CA MET A 279 -93.52 -40.53 -36.94
C MET A 279 -92.12 -40.65 -37.58
N LYS A 280 -92.02 -40.79 -38.92
CA LYS A 280 -90.74 -40.77 -39.63
C LYS A 280 -90.07 -39.40 -39.52
N GLU A 281 -90.83 -38.32 -39.75
CA GLU A 281 -90.34 -36.94 -39.60
C GLU A 281 -89.85 -36.67 -38.18
N LEU A 282 -90.58 -37.13 -37.16
CA LEU A 282 -90.18 -36.97 -35.75
C LEU A 282 -88.88 -37.72 -35.43
N ASN A 283 -88.66 -38.90 -36.00
CA ASN A 283 -87.42 -39.66 -35.86
C ASN A 283 -86.24 -38.93 -36.53
N ASN A 284 -86.42 -38.42 -37.75
CA ASN A 284 -85.39 -37.66 -38.44
C ASN A 284 -84.98 -36.42 -37.64
N MET A 285 -85.95 -35.65 -37.12
CA MET A 285 -85.67 -34.51 -36.24
C MET A 285 -84.94 -34.90 -34.94
N LEU A 286 -85.17 -36.11 -34.42
CA LEU A 286 -84.46 -36.61 -33.23
C LEU A 286 -83.00 -36.97 -33.55
N ASP A 287 -82.71 -37.45 -34.75
CA ASP A 287 -81.35 -37.70 -35.21
C ASP A 287 -80.62 -36.38 -35.52
N ASP A 288 -81.24 -35.43 -36.22
CA ASP A 288 -80.71 -34.06 -36.38
C ASP A 288 -80.40 -33.40 -35.02
N GLN A 289 -81.25 -33.62 -34.01
CA GLN A 289 -81.01 -33.11 -32.65
C GLN A 289 -79.81 -33.77 -31.95
N LYS A 290 -79.47 -35.03 -32.27
CA LYS A 290 -78.25 -35.68 -31.77
C LYS A 290 -77.02 -35.07 -32.43
N ASP A 291 -77.04 -34.91 -33.75
CA ASP A 291 -75.93 -34.34 -34.51
C ASP A 291 -75.63 -32.89 -34.07
N ILE A 292 -76.67 -32.06 -33.87
CA ILE A 292 -76.51 -30.71 -33.30
C ILE A 292 -75.95 -30.76 -31.87
N ARG A 293 -76.37 -31.73 -31.05
CA ARG A 293 -75.85 -31.89 -29.68
C ARG A 293 -74.38 -32.32 -29.67
N GLU A 294 -73.98 -33.21 -30.58
CA GLU A 294 -72.59 -33.63 -30.75
C GLU A 294 -71.72 -32.46 -31.23
N GLN A 295 -72.16 -31.71 -32.24
CA GLN A 295 -71.48 -30.49 -32.71
C GLN A 295 -71.35 -29.42 -31.63
N LEU A 296 -72.36 -29.26 -30.76
CA LEU A 296 -72.28 -28.38 -29.59
C LEU A 296 -71.28 -28.89 -28.54
N SER A 297 -71.16 -30.20 -28.35
CA SER A 297 -70.16 -30.80 -27.46
C SER A 297 -68.75 -30.54 -28.00
N THR A 298 -68.48 -30.86 -29.28
CA THR A 298 -67.16 -30.66 -29.89
C THR A 298 -66.77 -29.18 -29.90
N LEU A 299 -67.68 -28.27 -30.23
CA LEU A 299 -67.40 -26.82 -30.20
C LEU A 299 -67.16 -26.31 -28.76
N SER A 300 -67.84 -26.88 -27.75
CA SER A 300 -67.60 -26.56 -26.34
C SER A 300 -66.24 -27.08 -25.86
N GLU A 301 -65.83 -28.27 -26.29
CA GLU A 301 -64.51 -28.84 -26.02
C GLU A 301 -63.40 -28.03 -26.70
N GLU A 302 -63.54 -27.69 -27.99
CA GLU A 302 -62.60 -26.82 -28.71
C GLU A 302 -62.43 -25.47 -28.01
N LEU A 303 -63.53 -24.80 -27.65
CA LEU A 303 -63.52 -23.53 -26.91
C LEU A 303 -62.83 -23.66 -25.54
N GLN A 304 -63.00 -24.80 -24.86
CA GLN A 304 -62.31 -25.08 -23.60
C GLN A 304 -60.80 -25.26 -23.83
N THR A 305 -60.38 -26.02 -24.85
CA THR A 305 -58.94 -26.17 -25.15
C THR A 305 -58.29 -24.84 -25.57
N GLU A 306 -58.99 -23.97 -26.30
CA GLU A 306 -58.46 -22.64 -26.64
C GLU A 306 -58.36 -21.71 -25.42
N ARG A 307 -59.31 -21.78 -24.48
CA ARG A 307 -59.20 -21.07 -23.19
C ARG A 307 -57.99 -21.55 -22.39
N GLU A 308 -57.73 -22.86 -22.37
CA GLU A 308 -56.56 -23.45 -21.70
C GLU A 308 -55.24 -23.04 -22.38
N LYS A 309 -55.14 -23.14 -23.72
CA LYS A 309 -53.98 -22.67 -24.49
C LYS A 309 -53.72 -21.17 -24.29
N HIS A 310 -54.77 -20.35 -24.29
CA HIS A 310 -54.66 -18.91 -24.03
C HIS A 310 -54.15 -18.65 -22.60
N ASN A 311 -54.67 -19.35 -21.61
CA ASN A 311 -54.21 -19.21 -20.22
C ASN A 311 -52.75 -19.64 -20.05
N ALA A 312 -52.34 -20.79 -20.61
CA ALA A 312 -50.96 -21.25 -20.61
C ALA A 312 -50.01 -20.27 -21.32
N THR A 313 -50.47 -19.67 -22.43
CA THR A 313 -49.71 -18.63 -23.16
C THR A 313 -49.59 -17.34 -22.36
N LYS A 314 -50.65 -16.93 -21.66
CA LYS A 314 -50.67 -15.76 -20.76
C LYS A 314 -49.72 -15.96 -19.58
N GLU A 315 -49.70 -17.14 -18.97
CA GLU A 315 -48.77 -17.49 -17.88
C GLU A 315 -47.32 -17.54 -18.35
N ARG A 316 -47.04 -18.16 -19.50
CA ARG A 316 -45.71 -18.11 -20.12
C ARG A 316 -45.26 -16.68 -20.40
N ARG A 317 -46.17 -15.80 -20.83
CA ARG A 317 -45.89 -14.37 -21.05
C ARG A 317 -45.54 -13.65 -19.74
N THR A 318 -46.31 -13.83 -18.66
CA THR A 318 -46.00 -13.19 -17.37
C THR A 318 -44.71 -13.73 -16.76
N GLN A 319 -44.42 -15.03 -16.92
CA GLN A 319 -43.15 -15.63 -16.52
C GLN A 319 -41.96 -15.00 -17.27
N ASN A 320 -42.07 -14.87 -18.60
CA ASN A 320 -41.04 -14.25 -19.44
C ASN A 320 -40.85 -12.76 -19.12
N GLU A 321 -41.93 -12.02 -18.86
CA GLU A 321 -41.86 -10.61 -18.44
C GLU A 321 -41.15 -10.47 -17.07
N GLY A 322 -41.43 -11.38 -16.13
CA GLY A 322 -40.71 -11.46 -14.85
C GLY A 322 -39.24 -11.89 -14.97
N GLN A 323 -38.86 -12.65 -16.01
CA GLN A 323 -37.46 -12.91 -16.33
C GLN A 323 -36.77 -11.69 -16.95
N LEU A 324 -37.42 -11.03 -17.92
CA LEU A 324 -36.92 -9.82 -18.57
C LEU A 324 -36.69 -8.68 -17.56
N GLN A 325 -37.61 -8.49 -16.61
CA GLN A 325 -37.45 -7.48 -15.58
C GLN A 325 -36.28 -7.79 -14.62
N ARG A 326 -36.06 -9.07 -14.28
CA ARG A 326 -34.87 -9.49 -13.50
C ARG A 326 -33.57 -9.25 -14.29
N ALA A 327 -33.55 -9.55 -15.58
CA ALA A 327 -32.42 -9.26 -16.46
C ALA A 327 -32.13 -7.75 -16.55
N ARG A 328 -33.16 -6.91 -16.72
CA ARG A 328 -33.04 -5.44 -16.72
C ARG A 328 -32.56 -4.84 -15.40
N THR A 329 -32.83 -5.47 -14.26
CA THR A 329 -32.25 -5.05 -12.98
C THR A 329 -30.78 -5.47 -12.91
N LYS A 330 -30.46 -6.73 -13.23
CA LYS A 330 -29.07 -7.22 -13.26
C LYS A 330 -28.16 -6.43 -14.21
N ILE A 331 -28.68 -5.98 -15.35
CA ILE A 331 -27.95 -5.10 -16.28
C ILE A 331 -27.59 -3.77 -15.59
N ARG A 332 -28.57 -3.09 -14.97
CA ARG A 332 -28.31 -1.84 -14.23
C ARG A 332 -27.36 -2.02 -13.05
N ASP A 333 -27.43 -3.14 -12.34
CA ASP A 333 -26.50 -3.45 -11.24
C ASP A 333 -25.06 -3.63 -11.77
N LEU A 334 -24.89 -4.23 -12.95
CA LEU A 334 -23.60 -4.36 -13.62
C LEU A 334 -23.10 -3.03 -14.20
N GLU A 335 -23.97 -2.21 -14.80
CA GLU A 335 -23.65 -0.86 -15.29
C GLU A 335 -23.17 0.04 -14.13
N ASN A 336 -23.89 0.04 -13.00
CA ASN A 336 -23.47 0.73 -11.78
C ASN A 336 -22.12 0.23 -11.27
N LYS A 337 -21.89 -1.09 -11.29
CA LYS A 337 -20.60 -1.67 -10.89
C LYS A 337 -19.47 -1.23 -11.81
N ILE A 338 -19.69 -1.21 -13.13
CA ILE A 338 -18.70 -0.72 -14.11
C ILE A 338 -18.35 0.74 -13.81
N ALA A 339 -19.33 1.61 -13.58
CA ALA A 339 -19.07 3.00 -13.22
C ALA A 339 -18.28 3.13 -11.90
N CYS A 340 -18.59 2.31 -10.88
CA CYS A 340 -17.80 2.27 -9.65
C CYS A 340 -16.35 1.81 -9.91
N ASP A 341 -16.15 0.73 -10.67
CA ASP A 341 -14.84 0.21 -11.00
C ASP A 341 -14.02 1.19 -11.88
N GLU A 342 -14.66 1.96 -12.77
CA GLU A 342 -14.03 3.06 -13.53
C GLU A 342 -13.52 4.18 -12.61
N THR A 343 -14.33 4.65 -11.64
CA THR A 343 -13.87 5.67 -10.68
C THR A 343 -12.72 5.16 -9.82
N LYS A 344 -12.74 3.88 -9.44
CA LYS A 344 -11.64 3.21 -8.71
C LYS A 344 -10.37 3.11 -9.56
N ILE A 345 -10.48 2.82 -10.86
CA ILE A 345 -9.35 2.84 -11.80
C ILE A 345 -8.74 4.25 -11.89
N GLN A 346 -9.56 5.30 -12.00
CA GLN A 346 -9.08 6.69 -12.03
C GLN A 346 -8.37 7.10 -10.72
N GLN A 347 -8.88 6.67 -9.56
CA GLN A 347 -8.22 6.86 -8.27
C GLN A 347 -6.86 6.15 -8.23
N LEU A 348 -6.78 4.88 -8.62
CA LEU A 348 -5.52 4.11 -8.65
C LEU A 348 -4.51 4.70 -9.64
N GLN A 349 -4.95 5.17 -10.81
CA GLN A 349 -4.09 5.88 -11.77
C GLN A 349 -3.53 7.18 -11.19
N THR A 350 -4.34 7.93 -10.43
CA THR A 350 -3.90 9.17 -9.75
C THR A 350 -2.90 8.85 -8.64
N GLN A 351 -3.15 7.79 -7.88
CA GLN A 351 -2.24 7.31 -6.83
C GLN A 351 -0.90 6.84 -7.41
N ASN A 352 -0.91 6.08 -8.52
CA ASN A 352 0.31 5.67 -9.21
C ASN A 352 1.12 6.86 -9.71
N LYS A 353 0.50 7.87 -10.34
CA LYS A 353 1.19 9.11 -10.74
C LYS A 353 1.83 9.86 -9.58
N SER A 354 1.20 9.83 -8.39
CA SER A 354 1.80 10.37 -7.16
C SER A 354 3.01 9.56 -6.71
N PHE A 355 2.92 8.22 -6.72
CA PHE A 355 4.06 7.36 -6.38
C PHE A 355 5.23 7.46 -7.37
N GLU A 356 4.96 7.53 -8.69
CA GLU A 356 5.96 7.80 -9.73
C GLU A 356 6.68 9.13 -9.48
N SER A 357 5.92 10.18 -9.13
CA SER A 357 6.49 11.50 -8.81
C SER A 357 7.36 11.45 -7.55
N GLN A 358 6.92 10.76 -6.50
CA GLN A 358 7.69 10.56 -5.26
C GLN A 358 8.95 9.73 -5.49
N LEU A 359 8.88 8.69 -6.31
CA LEU A 359 10.04 7.87 -6.70
C LEU A 359 11.07 8.72 -7.45
N LYS A 360 10.63 9.52 -8.44
CA LYS A 360 11.51 10.42 -9.18
C LYS A 360 12.22 11.46 -8.30
N VAL A 361 11.51 12.02 -7.29
CA VAL A 361 12.13 12.92 -6.30
C VAL A 361 13.13 12.19 -5.41
N LYS A 362 12.82 10.97 -4.94
CA LYS A 362 13.77 10.14 -4.17
C LYS A 362 15.00 9.76 -4.98
N GLU A 363 14.84 9.42 -6.25
CA GLU A 363 15.92 9.08 -7.18
C GLU A 363 16.85 10.28 -7.37
N GLN A 364 16.31 11.49 -7.62
CA GLN A 364 17.09 12.73 -7.70
C GLN A 364 17.83 13.05 -6.38
N ALA A 365 17.21 12.84 -5.23
CA ALA A 365 17.85 13.04 -3.93
C ALA A 365 18.99 12.03 -3.66
N MET A 366 18.81 10.76 -4.06
CA MET A 366 19.84 9.73 -3.95
C MET A 366 21.01 9.99 -4.91
N GLU A 367 20.75 10.42 -6.14
CA GLU A 367 21.75 10.81 -7.13
C GLU A 367 22.56 12.03 -6.66
N GLN A 368 21.92 13.02 -6.02
CA GLN A 368 22.63 14.15 -5.41
C GLN A 368 23.52 13.69 -4.24
N ARG A 369 22.98 12.85 -3.34
CA ARG A 369 23.75 12.26 -2.23
C ARG A 369 24.95 11.44 -2.70
N LEU A 370 24.81 10.72 -3.83
CA LEU A 370 25.90 9.97 -4.46
C LEU A 370 27.01 10.90 -4.94
N LYS A 371 26.67 12.03 -5.59
CA LYS A 371 27.64 13.06 -6.02
C LYS A 371 28.38 13.69 -4.84
N ASP A 372 27.67 14.03 -3.77
CA ASP A 372 28.28 14.61 -2.56
C ASP A 372 29.18 13.60 -1.84
N MET A 373 28.80 12.32 -1.80
CA MET A 373 29.66 11.24 -1.30
C MET A 373 30.91 11.05 -2.16
N GLN A 374 30.79 11.03 -3.50
CA GLN A 374 31.94 10.96 -4.40
C GLN A 374 32.90 12.15 -4.24
N LYS A 375 32.36 13.36 -4.02
CA LYS A 375 33.17 14.56 -3.72
C LYS A 375 33.93 14.41 -2.40
N THR A 376 33.29 13.88 -1.36
CA THR A 376 33.91 13.58 -0.07
C THR A 376 35.00 12.51 -0.19
N ILE A 377 34.75 11.44 -0.95
CA ILE A 377 35.74 10.39 -1.23
C ILE A 377 36.98 11.00 -1.91
N ARG A 378 36.82 11.76 -3.01
CA ARG A 378 37.94 12.44 -3.68
C ARG A 378 38.70 13.40 -2.77
N ASN A 379 38.01 14.10 -1.86
CA ASN A 379 38.67 14.95 -0.88
C ASN A 379 39.50 14.13 0.13
N SER A 380 39.00 12.96 0.56
CA SER A 380 39.73 12.05 1.45
C SER A 380 40.92 11.38 0.75
N GLU A 381 40.79 10.96 -0.51
CA GLU A 381 41.90 10.43 -1.34
C GLU A 381 43.02 11.47 -1.48
N ASN A 382 42.67 12.73 -1.73
CA ASN A 382 43.61 13.84 -1.78
C ASN A 382 44.28 14.14 -0.42
N LEU A 383 43.62 13.85 0.70
CA LEU A 383 44.20 13.98 2.04
C LEU A 383 45.15 12.81 2.33
N VAL A 384 44.75 11.58 2.03
CA VAL A 384 45.60 10.37 2.16
C VAL A 384 46.87 10.52 1.33
N SER A 385 46.79 10.93 0.07
CA SER A 385 47.98 11.15 -0.78
C SER A 385 48.92 12.25 -0.25
N LYS A 386 48.40 13.23 0.50
CA LYS A 386 49.24 14.21 1.21
C LYS A 386 49.92 13.59 2.43
N MET A 387 49.17 12.84 3.24
CA MET A 387 49.73 12.12 4.40
C MET A 387 50.79 11.08 4.01
N GLU A 388 50.59 10.35 2.90
CA GLU A 388 51.58 9.41 2.36
C GLU A 388 52.89 10.13 2.00
N LYS A 389 52.82 11.24 1.24
CA LYS A 389 54.00 12.06 0.92
C LYS A 389 54.70 12.62 2.16
N GLN A 390 53.98 12.87 3.24
CA GLN A 390 54.56 13.30 4.51
C GLN A 390 55.23 12.15 5.25
N ARG A 391 54.57 10.98 5.35
CA ARG A 391 55.18 9.74 5.86
C ARG A 391 56.50 9.47 5.13
N ASP A 392 56.48 9.45 3.81
CA ASP A 392 57.66 9.16 2.99
C ASP A 392 58.77 10.20 3.23
N SER A 393 58.41 11.48 3.44
CA SER A 393 59.37 12.52 3.80
C SER A 393 59.93 12.40 5.22
N PHE A 394 59.19 11.83 6.18
CA PHE A 394 59.70 11.55 7.52
C PHE A 394 60.56 10.29 7.54
N GLU A 395 60.17 9.26 6.79
CA GLU A 395 60.94 8.03 6.61
C GLU A 395 62.30 8.33 5.97
N ALA A 396 62.33 9.17 4.92
CA ALA A 396 63.57 9.68 4.34
C ALA A 396 64.43 10.44 5.35
N ARG A 397 63.86 11.39 6.13
CA ARG A 397 64.61 12.11 7.18
C ARG A 397 65.15 11.17 8.25
N LEU A 398 64.37 10.16 8.64
CA LEU A 398 64.74 9.20 9.67
C LEU A 398 65.89 8.28 9.19
N MET A 399 65.91 7.95 7.90
CA MET A 399 67.05 7.26 7.28
C MET A 399 68.30 8.14 7.21
N GLU A 400 68.20 9.39 6.76
CA GLU A 400 69.31 10.36 6.78
C GLU A 400 69.86 10.57 8.22
N LEU A 401 68.97 10.64 9.21
CA LEU A 401 69.37 10.82 10.62
C LEU A 401 70.06 9.56 11.19
N LYS A 402 69.60 8.36 10.81
CA LYS A 402 70.28 7.10 11.14
C LYS A 402 71.66 7.00 10.49
N GLU A 403 71.78 7.38 9.21
CA GLU A 403 73.06 7.36 8.50
C GLU A 403 74.06 8.35 9.11
N THR A 404 73.63 9.58 9.40
CA THR A 404 74.48 10.58 10.06
C THR A 404 74.82 10.25 11.52
N MET A 405 73.93 9.56 12.24
CA MET A 405 74.22 9.00 13.57
C MET A 405 75.31 7.92 13.46
N ASN A 406 75.14 6.95 12.57
CA ASN A 406 76.08 5.85 12.35
C ASN A 406 77.45 6.37 11.83
N SER A 407 77.46 7.42 10.99
CA SER A 407 78.72 8.06 10.58
C SER A 407 79.40 8.79 11.74
N LYS A 408 78.64 9.46 12.63
CA LYS A 408 79.20 10.10 13.82
C LYS A 408 79.74 9.08 14.82
N GLU A 409 79.00 8.00 15.05
CA GLU A 409 79.38 6.87 15.90
C GLU A 409 80.69 6.24 15.42
N THR A 410 80.78 5.85 14.15
CA THR A 410 82.03 5.33 13.56
C THR A 410 83.19 6.34 13.57
N THR A 411 82.96 7.65 13.42
CA THR A 411 84.03 8.65 13.64
C THR A 411 84.45 8.76 15.09
N ALA A 412 83.53 8.65 16.05
CA ALA A 412 83.85 8.68 17.47
C ALA A 412 84.64 7.43 17.88
N GLU A 413 84.23 6.23 17.43
CA GLU A 413 85.00 4.99 17.60
C GLU A 413 86.43 5.10 17.04
N ASN A 414 86.59 5.69 15.85
CA ASN A 414 87.90 5.89 15.24
C ASN A 414 88.76 6.90 16.02
N ILE A 415 88.18 7.98 16.55
CA ILE A 415 88.87 8.93 17.43
C ILE A 415 89.29 8.25 18.74
N THR A 416 88.38 7.49 19.38
CA THR A 416 88.67 6.73 20.60
C THR A 416 89.78 5.71 20.37
N ARG A 417 89.75 4.97 19.26
CA ARG A 417 90.81 4.03 18.88
C ARG A 417 92.15 4.75 18.73
N ASN A 418 92.21 5.82 17.94
CA ASN A 418 93.43 6.61 17.76
C ASN A 418 93.94 7.26 19.06
N MET A 419 93.07 7.69 19.97
CA MET A 419 93.48 8.18 21.30
C MET A 419 94.03 7.07 22.19
N ASN A 420 93.46 5.86 22.14
CA ASN A 420 94.01 4.70 22.83
C ASN A 420 95.38 4.31 22.25
N ASP A 421 95.51 4.24 20.92
CA ASP A 421 96.77 3.95 20.23
C ASP A 421 97.87 4.99 20.61
N GLN A 422 97.49 6.28 20.74
CA GLN A 422 98.39 7.33 21.23
C GLN A 422 98.72 7.21 22.71
N MET A 423 97.77 6.81 23.57
CA MET A 423 98.04 6.53 24.98
C MET A 423 99.01 5.35 25.14
N ASP A 424 98.78 4.26 24.42
CA ASP A 424 99.66 3.08 24.44
C ASP A 424 101.07 3.44 23.96
N ALA A 425 101.19 4.24 22.90
CA ALA A 425 102.48 4.78 22.45
C ALA A 425 103.16 5.63 23.53
N MET A 426 102.45 6.58 24.15
CA MET A 426 102.99 7.38 25.27
C MET A 426 103.39 6.53 26.48
N ILE A 427 102.65 5.45 26.78
CA ILE A 427 103.00 4.51 27.86
C ILE A 427 104.31 3.79 27.55
N VAL A 428 104.51 3.36 26.30
CA VAL A 428 105.77 2.75 25.85
C VAL A 428 106.93 3.76 25.93
N GLU A 429 106.77 4.98 25.41
CA GLU A 429 107.78 6.04 25.50
C GLU A 429 108.12 6.41 26.94
N LEU A 430 107.11 6.55 27.81
CA LEU A 430 107.28 6.84 29.24
C LEU A 430 108.06 5.74 29.96
N ASN A 431 107.83 4.47 29.62
CA ASN A 431 108.55 3.34 30.21
C ASN A 431 110.00 3.28 29.71
N GLN A 432 110.25 3.51 28.42
CA GLN A 432 111.62 3.65 27.89
C GLN A 432 112.38 4.80 28.56
N GLU A 433 111.72 5.93 28.82
CA GLU A 433 112.36 7.06 29.50
C GLU A 433 112.62 6.79 30.99
N LYS A 434 111.76 6.02 31.66
CA LYS A 434 112.04 5.51 33.02
C LYS A 434 113.25 4.58 33.03
N GLU A 435 113.32 3.61 32.11
CA GLU A 435 114.47 2.69 32.00
C GLU A 435 115.77 3.47 31.75
N LYS A 436 115.78 4.44 30.82
CA LYS A 436 116.95 5.32 30.61
C LYS A 436 117.32 6.09 31.87
N ARG A 437 116.34 6.67 32.56
CA ARG A 437 116.56 7.43 33.80
C ARG A 437 117.13 6.55 34.91
N GLU A 438 116.64 5.31 35.05
CA GLU A 438 117.18 4.31 35.97
C GLU A 438 118.62 3.93 35.61
N THR A 439 118.94 3.72 34.32
CA THR A 439 120.33 3.47 33.90
C THR A 439 121.25 4.66 34.22
N ALA A 440 120.82 5.89 33.97
CA ALA A 440 121.59 7.09 34.27
C ALA A 440 121.75 7.35 35.78
N GLU A 441 120.74 6.99 36.59
CA GLU A 441 120.80 7.07 38.06
C GLU A 441 121.76 6.01 38.63
N ASN A 442 121.76 4.80 38.07
CA ASN A 442 122.74 3.76 38.39
C ASN A 442 124.17 4.18 37.99
N GLU A 443 124.39 4.73 36.79
CA GLU A 443 125.69 5.27 36.35
C GLU A 443 126.18 6.41 37.25
N LEU A 444 125.27 7.32 37.64
CA LEU A 444 125.57 8.41 38.57
C LEU A 444 125.95 7.87 39.96
N SER A 445 125.27 6.83 40.45
CA SER A 445 125.58 6.16 41.72
C SER A 445 127.00 5.57 41.70
N VAL A 446 127.34 4.83 40.64
CA VAL A 446 128.70 4.27 40.43
C VAL A 446 129.75 5.37 40.34
N MET A 447 129.47 6.48 39.64
CA MET A 447 130.39 7.62 39.58
C MET A 447 130.55 8.32 40.93
N GLN A 448 129.48 8.48 41.72
CA GLN A 448 129.55 9.02 43.08
C GLN A 448 130.38 8.13 44.01
N GLU A 449 130.23 6.80 43.92
CA GLU A 449 131.03 5.85 44.68
C GLU A 449 132.51 5.95 44.30
N ARG A 450 132.83 5.95 43.00
CA ARG A 450 134.19 6.18 42.50
C ARG A 450 134.77 7.54 42.93
N TYR A 451 133.96 8.58 43.00
CA TYR A 451 134.39 9.89 43.54
C TYR A 451 134.71 9.82 45.03
N LYS A 452 133.93 9.09 45.84
CA LYS A 452 134.24 8.86 47.27
C LYS A 452 135.54 8.07 47.45
N GLU A 453 135.79 7.05 46.64
CA GLU A 453 137.05 6.30 46.64
C GLU A 453 138.24 7.18 46.25
N LEU A 454 138.09 8.01 45.21
CA LEU A 454 139.12 8.96 44.79
C LEU A 454 139.38 10.03 45.86
N GLU A 455 138.34 10.50 46.55
CA GLU A 455 138.48 11.42 47.67
C GLU A 455 139.18 10.76 48.87
N ALA A 456 138.82 9.52 49.22
CA ALA A 456 139.45 8.76 50.29
C ALA A 456 140.94 8.51 50.02
N THR A 457 141.30 8.07 48.81
CA THR A 457 142.70 7.86 48.39
C THR A 457 143.48 9.18 48.31
N SER A 458 142.85 10.28 47.90
CA SER A 458 143.43 11.63 47.95
C SER A 458 143.71 12.08 49.39
N GLN A 459 142.76 11.88 50.30
CA GLN A 459 142.94 12.16 51.73
C GLN A 459 144.03 11.27 52.36
N GLU A 460 144.17 10.02 51.94
CA GLU A 460 145.24 9.12 52.38
C GLU A 460 146.62 9.56 51.85
N MET A 461 146.72 9.97 50.59
CA MET A 461 147.92 10.59 50.02
C MET A 461 148.32 11.87 50.77
N CYS A 462 147.35 12.73 51.14
CA CYS A 462 147.60 13.90 51.99
C CYS A 462 148.10 13.52 53.38
N LYS A 463 147.55 12.48 54.02
CA LYS A 463 148.04 11.96 55.31
C LYS A 463 149.46 11.39 55.19
N LEU A 464 149.77 10.69 54.10
CA LEU A 464 151.13 10.20 53.83
C LEU A 464 152.12 11.36 53.61
N LEU A 465 151.70 12.46 52.98
CA LEU A 465 152.47 13.70 52.86
C LEU A 465 152.68 14.40 54.22
N GLU A 466 151.68 14.41 55.10
CA GLU A 466 151.82 14.93 56.47
C GLU A 466 152.74 14.03 57.33
N GLN A 467 152.70 12.71 57.12
CA GLN A 467 153.65 11.79 57.75
C GLN A 467 155.07 11.93 57.17
N SER A 468 155.23 12.17 55.86
CA SER A 468 156.54 12.46 55.25
C SER A 468 157.11 13.80 55.70
N LYS A 469 156.27 14.77 56.09
CA LYS A 469 156.70 16.01 56.76
C LYS A 469 157.39 15.78 58.11
N ASN A 470 157.19 14.62 58.73
CA ASN A 470 157.90 14.21 59.95
C ASN A 470 159.22 13.47 59.67
N PHE A 471 159.54 13.17 58.39
CA PHE A 471 160.91 12.92 57.97
C PHE A 471 161.61 14.25 57.71
N ALA A 472 162.24 14.79 58.75
CA ALA A 472 163.24 15.83 58.59
C ALA A 472 164.42 15.24 57.79
N ILE A 473 164.45 15.47 56.48
CA ILE A 473 165.69 15.31 55.69
C ILE A 473 166.61 16.46 56.10
N THR A 474 167.37 16.20 57.16
CA THR A 474 168.59 16.94 57.47
C THR A 474 169.70 16.49 56.54
N ASP A 475 170.47 17.48 56.09
CA ASP A 475 171.84 17.37 55.60
C ASP A 475 172.09 16.84 54.17
N GLY A 476 172.64 17.74 53.33
CA GLY A 476 174.04 17.55 52.98
C GLY A 476 174.42 16.87 51.66
N SER A 477 173.49 16.54 50.76
CA SER A 477 173.88 16.01 49.44
C SER A 477 173.04 16.54 48.28
N HIS A 478 173.43 17.70 47.74
CA HIS A 478 172.95 18.13 46.44
C HIS A 478 173.54 17.26 45.32
N THR A 479 172.68 16.77 44.43
CA THR A 479 173.15 16.00 43.28
C THR A 479 173.71 16.94 42.20
N GLU A 480 174.66 16.46 41.40
CA GLU A 480 175.33 17.24 40.34
C GLU A 480 174.34 17.93 39.37
N ASN A 481 173.17 17.32 39.18
CA ASN A 481 172.07 17.82 38.37
C ASN A 481 171.43 19.10 38.95
N GLU A 482 171.41 19.26 40.28
CA GLU A 482 170.83 20.43 40.97
C GLU A 482 171.74 21.65 40.88
N ILE A 483 173.07 21.44 40.97
CA ILE A 483 174.07 22.51 40.77
C ILE A 483 174.02 23.04 39.33
N ARG A 484 173.85 22.14 38.35
CA ARG A 484 173.70 22.52 36.94
C ARG A 484 172.41 23.32 36.71
N LEU A 485 171.28 22.85 37.22
CA LEU A 485 169.99 23.55 37.09
C LEU A 485 170.02 24.95 37.73
N PHE A 486 170.77 25.14 38.83
CA PHE A 486 170.95 26.45 39.45
C PHE A 486 171.73 27.44 38.57
N ASN A 487 172.78 26.98 37.87
CA ASN A 487 173.51 27.81 36.91
C ASN A 487 172.65 28.17 35.69
N ASP A 488 171.91 27.20 35.13
CA ASP A 488 171.01 27.43 34.00
C ASP A 488 169.89 28.44 34.36
N LEU A 489 169.33 28.36 35.57
CA LEU A 489 168.36 29.32 36.11
C LEU A 489 168.93 30.72 36.36
N LYS A 490 170.23 30.83 36.67
CA LYS A 490 170.89 32.13 36.84
C LYS A 490 171.05 32.84 35.49
N LEU A 491 171.50 32.12 34.46
CA LEU A 491 171.66 32.66 33.11
C LEU A 491 170.31 33.12 32.53
N ALA A 492 169.25 32.31 32.68
CA ALA A 492 167.91 32.68 32.23
C ALA A 492 167.35 33.94 32.93
N ARG A 493 167.81 34.28 34.14
CA ARG A 493 167.42 35.52 34.83
C ARG A 493 168.16 36.75 34.30
N GLU A 494 169.41 36.61 33.87
CA GLU A 494 170.19 37.71 33.30
C GLU A 494 169.61 38.12 31.93
N GLU A 495 169.20 37.16 31.09
CA GLU A 495 168.61 37.41 29.77
C GLU A 495 167.21 38.07 29.82
N ILE A 496 166.38 37.73 30.82
CA ILE A 496 165.06 38.37 31.01
C ILE A 496 165.18 39.86 31.36
N GLU A 497 166.23 40.27 32.08
CA GLU A 497 166.39 41.67 32.48
C GLU A 497 166.86 42.54 31.31
N GLU A 498 167.66 42.00 30.38
CA GLU A 498 168.04 42.69 29.14
C GLU A 498 166.81 42.97 28.26
N GLN A 499 165.89 42.02 28.11
CA GLN A 499 164.69 42.20 27.29
C GLN A 499 163.79 43.35 27.80
N LYS A 500 163.63 43.52 29.11
CA LYS A 500 162.85 44.63 29.69
C LYS A 500 163.37 46.01 29.27
N GLY A 501 164.69 46.15 29.11
CA GLY A 501 165.32 47.40 28.69
C GLY A 501 164.96 47.84 27.27
N THR A 502 164.56 46.91 26.39
CA THR A 502 164.18 47.23 25.01
C THR A 502 162.73 47.72 24.89
N ILE A 503 161.80 47.14 25.66
CA ILE A 503 160.37 47.47 25.63
C ILE A 503 160.12 48.95 25.97
N LEU A 504 160.87 49.49 26.93
CA LEU A 504 160.67 50.85 27.45
C LEU A 504 160.95 51.95 26.40
N LYS A 505 161.83 51.68 25.41
CA LYS A 505 162.15 52.64 24.33
C LYS A 505 161.02 52.77 23.31
N LEU A 506 160.42 51.65 22.91
CA LEU A 506 159.34 51.62 21.90
C LEU A 506 158.07 52.33 22.35
N GLN A 507 157.89 52.52 23.66
CA GLN A 507 156.70 53.16 24.21
C GLN A 507 156.73 54.69 24.07
N GLN A 508 157.92 55.30 23.93
CA GLN A 508 158.11 56.74 23.86
C GLN A 508 157.82 57.33 22.47
N GLU A 509 158.11 56.58 21.39
CA GLU A 509 157.87 57.02 19.99
C GLU A 509 156.37 57.09 19.63
N LYS A 510 155.51 56.38 20.36
CA LYS A 510 154.06 56.31 20.08
C LYS A 510 153.33 57.63 20.40
N GLU A 511 153.77 58.38 21.41
CA GLU A 511 153.05 59.56 21.89
C GLU A 511 153.20 60.76 20.95
N GLU A 512 154.33 60.87 20.25
CA GLU A 512 154.64 61.98 19.34
C GLU A 512 153.72 62.04 18.09
N ILE A 513 153.37 60.88 17.52
CA ILE A 513 152.53 60.77 16.32
C ILE A 513 151.10 61.31 16.57
N THR A 514 150.60 61.17 17.80
CA THR A 514 149.20 61.50 18.13
C THR A 514 148.95 63.02 18.14
N ALA A 515 149.99 63.83 18.37
CA ALA A 515 149.87 65.29 18.43
C ALA A 515 149.63 65.95 17.06
N VAL A 516 150.22 65.40 15.98
CA VAL A 516 150.19 66.00 14.64
C VAL A 516 148.81 65.88 13.98
N MET A 517 148.06 64.81 14.30
CA MET A 517 146.77 64.52 13.66
C MET A 517 145.67 65.54 13.98
N HIS A 518 145.73 66.20 15.14
CA HIS A 518 144.68 67.13 15.58
C HIS A 518 144.76 68.52 14.92
N GLN A 519 145.83 68.84 14.19
CA GLN A 519 146.03 70.18 13.61
C GLN A 519 145.41 70.35 12.22
N ALA A 520 144.98 69.28 11.56
CA ALA A 520 144.55 69.29 10.15
C ALA A 520 143.02 69.42 9.91
N ALA A 521 142.19 69.41 10.95
CA ALA A 521 140.75 69.17 10.82
C ALA A 521 139.84 70.42 10.71
N ASN A 522 140.38 71.64 10.85
CA ASN A 522 139.57 72.87 10.91
C ASN A 522 139.80 73.80 9.71
N ASN A 523 139.00 73.70 8.64
CA ASN A 523 138.64 74.85 7.76
C ASN A 523 137.53 74.57 6.72
N SER A 524 136.56 75.52 6.64
CA SER A 524 135.61 75.85 5.54
C SER A 524 134.65 74.77 4.99
N GLU A 525 133.36 74.97 4.74
CA GLU A 525 132.52 76.15 4.41
C GLU A 525 131.09 75.98 4.98
N ASP A 526 130.32 77.07 5.15
CA ASP A 526 128.99 77.03 5.82
C ASP A 526 127.79 77.58 5.01
N GLU A 527 127.95 78.56 4.11
CA GLU A 527 126.79 79.28 3.53
C GLU A 527 126.03 78.51 2.43
N SER A 528 126.62 77.48 1.82
CA SER A 528 125.92 76.62 0.86
C SER A 528 124.95 75.63 1.52
N LYS A 529 125.14 75.36 2.82
CA LYS A 529 124.34 74.40 3.58
C LYS A 529 122.94 74.92 3.88
N ASP A 530 122.78 76.21 4.18
CA ASP A 530 121.50 76.74 4.70
C ASP A 530 120.38 76.79 3.65
N LYS A 531 120.69 77.11 2.39
CA LYS A 531 119.70 77.01 1.30
C LYS A 531 119.30 75.56 1.03
N LEU A 532 120.28 74.67 0.98
CA LEU A 532 120.05 73.23 0.82
C LEU A 532 119.24 72.68 2.01
N ALA A 533 119.53 73.12 3.23
CA ALA A 533 118.81 72.75 4.44
C ALA A 533 117.36 73.24 4.42
N ALA A 534 117.09 74.48 3.96
CA ALA A 534 115.73 75.01 3.82
C ALA A 534 114.91 74.23 2.78
N GLU A 535 115.47 73.92 1.61
CA GLU A 535 114.79 73.13 0.58
C GLU A 535 114.61 71.66 1.01
N LEU A 536 115.61 71.06 1.67
CA LEU A 536 115.49 69.77 2.34
C LEU A 536 114.43 69.80 3.45
N MET A 537 114.25 70.91 4.17
CA MET A 537 113.23 71.03 5.21
C MET A 537 111.82 71.07 4.61
N ILE A 538 111.63 71.76 3.49
CA ILE A 538 110.36 71.77 2.73
C ILE A 538 110.09 70.39 2.14
N LYS A 539 111.06 69.76 1.47
CA LYS A 539 110.91 68.39 0.94
C LYS A 539 110.72 67.35 2.05
N SER A 540 111.38 67.51 3.19
CA SER A 540 111.18 66.67 4.38
C SER A 540 109.77 66.86 4.95
N LYS A 541 109.20 68.07 4.92
CA LYS A 541 107.80 68.32 5.28
C LYS A 541 106.84 67.66 4.29
N GLU A 542 107.03 67.82 2.98
CA GLU A 542 106.22 67.14 1.95
C GLU A 542 106.29 65.61 2.08
N ILE A 543 107.49 65.04 2.28
CA ILE A 543 107.68 63.60 2.52
C ILE A 543 106.99 63.17 3.81
N ARG A 544 107.04 63.98 4.89
CA ARG A 544 106.36 63.69 6.16
C ARG A 544 104.83 63.71 5.99
N ASP A 545 104.29 64.68 5.26
CA ASP A 545 102.85 64.78 4.95
C ASP A 545 102.39 63.61 4.05
N ILE A 546 103.20 63.22 3.05
CA ILE A 546 102.95 62.04 2.21
C ILE A 546 103.04 60.76 3.05
N THR A 547 103.99 60.66 3.97
CA THR A 547 104.15 59.51 4.88
C THR A 547 102.99 59.41 5.85
N MET A 548 102.52 60.53 6.42
CA MET A 548 101.30 60.57 7.24
C MET A 548 100.07 60.14 6.44
N LYS A 549 99.90 60.64 5.20
CA LYS A 549 98.81 60.21 4.31
C LYS A 549 98.91 58.72 3.96
N ARG A 550 100.11 58.21 3.65
CA ARG A 550 100.36 56.78 3.40
C ARG A 550 100.01 55.93 4.62
N ASN A 551 100.46 56.32 5.82
CA ASN A 551 100.15 55.60 7.06
C ASN A 551 98.65 55.63 7.36
N HIS A 552 97.98 56.76 7.11
CA HIS A 552 96.52 56.88 7.23
C HIS A 552 95.78 55.98 6.24
N PHE A 553 96.18 55.95 4.95
CA PHE A 553 95.62 55.03 3.96
C PHE A 553 95.92 53.56 4.27
N GLN A 554 97.10 53.25 4.80
CA GLN A 554 97.45 51.90 5.26
C GLN A 554 96.55 51.49 6.43
N GLN A 555 96.34 52.36 7.41
CA GLN A 555 95.45 52.12 8.55
C GLN A 555 93.98 51.98 8.10
N ILE A 556 93.52 52.77 7.13
CA ILE A 556 92.21 52.59 6.48
C ILE A 556 92.14 51.23 5.77
N THR A 557 93.19 50.83 5.05
CA THR A 557 93.25 49.55 4.33
C THR A 557 93.23 48.37 5.29
N GLU A 558 94.00 48.42 6.38
CA GLU A 558 93.97 47.42 7.45
C GLU A 558 92.61 47.35 8.14
N ASN A 559 91.95 48.50 8.37
CA ASN A 559 90.60 48.54 8.95
C ASN A 559 89.54 48.00 7.98
N LEU A 560 89.64 48.30 6.68
CA LEU A 560 88.80 47.71 5.64
C LEU A 560 89.06 46.22 5.48
N GLN A 561 90.31 45.75 5.60
CA GLN A 561 90.66 44.34 5.55
C GLN A 561 90.17 43.58 6.79
N LYS A 562 90.26 44.18 7.99
CA LYS A 562 89.64 43.65 9.22
C LYS A 562 88.12 43.61 9.10
N ARG A 563 87.50 44.66 8.55
CA ARG A 563 86.05 44.70 8.28
C ARG A 563 85.63 43.68 7.23
N ASN A 564 86.39 43.48 6.16
CA ASN A 564 86.13 42.45 5.17
C ASN A 564 86.28 41.05 5.78
N LYS A 565 87.35 40.77 6.54
CA LYS A 565 87.47 39.50 7.28
C LYS A 565 86.33 39.27 8.27
N LEU A 566 85.82 40.33 8.91
CA LEU A 566 84.64 40.24 9.77
C LEU A 566 83.36 39.99 8.97
N LEU A 567 83.17 40.62 7.81
CA LEU A 567 82.02 40.42 6.92
C LEU A 567 82.07 39.05 6.21
N GLU A 568 83.25 38.58 5.84
CA GLU A 568 83.52 37.22 5.34
C GLU A 568 83.25 36.20 6.44
N GLY A 569 83.70 36.46 7.68
CA GLY A 569 83.35 35.65 8.84
C GLY A 569 81.85 35.64 9.13
N GLN A 570 81.18 36.78 9.08
CA GLN A 570 79.72 36.88 9.24
C GLN A 570 78.95 36.23 8.10
N MET A 571 79.40 36.36 6.84
CA MET A 571 78.84 35.62 5.72
C MET A 571 79.06 34.13 5.90
N GLN A 572 80.27 33.70 6.26
CA GLN A 572 80.58 32.30 6.51
C GLN A 572 79.77 31.76 7.69
N ASP A 573 79.51 32.54 8.74
CA ASP A 573 78.65 32.18 9.87
C ASP A 573 77.17 32.14 9.50
N ILE A 574 76.67 33.07 8.67
CA ILE A 574 75.30 33.04 8.14
C ILE A 574 75.14 31.86 7.18
N GLN A 575 76.13 31.61 6.33
CA GLN A 575 76.15 30.52 5.37
C GLN A 575 76.34 29.18 6.08
N ASN A 576 77.12 29.12 7.16
CA ASN A 576 77.21 27.97 8.06
C ASN A 576 75.90 27.79 8.84
N ARG A 577 75.26 28.84 9.34
CA ARG A 577 73.95 28.76 10.02
C ARG A 577 72.82 28.32 9.09
N LEU A 578 72.80 28.81 7.85
CA LEU A 578 71.90 28.33 6.79
C LEU A 578 72.25 26.89 6.41
N GLN A 579 73.53 26.57 6.21
CA GLN A 579 73.97 25.23 5.88
C GLN A 579 73.75 24.26 7.05
N VAL A 580 73.72 24.72 8.30
CA VAL A 580 73.33 23.97 9.51
C VAL A 580 71.80 23.86 9.62
N GLN A 581 71.03 24.92 9.34
CA GLN A 581 69.58 24.79 9.14
C GLN A 581 69.22 23.85 7.97
N ILE A 582 70.12 23.65 7.01
CA ILE A 582 69.98 22.73 5.87
C ILE A 582 70.64 21.36 6.12
N LYS A 583 71.56 21.20 7.08
CA LYS A 583 72.23 19.91 7.42
C LYS A 583 71.74 19.29 8.74
N GLU A 584 71.61 20.08 9.80
CA GLU A 584 70.95 19.67 11.06
C GLU A 584 69.43 19.82 10.96
N GLY A 585 68.95 20.81 10.19
CA GLY A 585 67.52 20.96 9.89
C GLY A 585 67.05 20.20 8.64
N GLY A 586 67.83 20.13 7.55
CA GLY A 586 67.39 19.50 6.30
C GLY A 586 66.17 20.16 5.66
N LYS A 587 65.46 19.42 4.79
CA LYS A 587 64.04 19.68 4.46
C LYS A 587 63.13 19.73 5.69
N ALA A 588 63.64 19.38 6.87
CA ALA A 588 62.87 18.77 7.92
C ALA A 588 62.73 19.61 9.20
N ALA A 589 63.54 20.65 9.38
CA ALA A 589 63.20 21.82 10.21
C ALA A 589 62.18 22.70 9.49
N VAL A 590 62.32 22.85 8.15
CA VAL A 590 61.28 23.44 7.31
C VAL A 590 60.00 22.61 7.39
N ASN A 591 60.07 21.28 7.24
CA ASN A 591 58.89 20.43 7.47
C ASN A 591 58.40 20.51 8.91
N ALA A 592 59.25 20.64 9.95
CA ALA A 592 58.78 20.77 11.32
C ALA A 592 57.90 22.03 11.50
N HIS A 593 58.32 23.16 10.93
CA HIS A 593 57.52 24.39 10.94
C HIS A 593 56.26 24.28 10.04
N VAL A 594 56.33 23.51 8.94
CA VAL A 594 55.14 23.19 8.12
C VAL A 594 54.17 22.25 8.85
N ILE A 595 54.65 21.28 9.62
CA ILE A 595 53.83 20.41 10.50
C ILE A 595 53.18 21.27 11.58
N GLU A 596 53.93 22.16 12.22
CA GLU A 596 53.44 23.06 13.25
C GLU A 596 52.32 23.97 12.71
N LEU A 597 52.52 24.57 11.52
CA LEU A 597 51.49 25.33 10.82
C LEU A 597 50.29 24.45 10.39
N GLN A 598 50.53 23.20 9.99
CA GLN A 598 49.45 22.26 9.64
C GLN A 598 48.67 21.77 10.87
N GLN A 599 49.34 21.60 12.02
CA GLN A 599 48.72 21.28 13.29
C GLN A 599 47.85 22.45 13.73
N GLN A 600 48.38 23.69 13.68
CA GLN A 600 47.58 24.89 13.91
C GLN A 600 46.37 24.99 12.96
N ILE A 601 46.54 24.67 11.67
CA ILE A 601 45.41 24.59 10.71
C ILE A 601 44.42 23.46 11.07
N SER A 602 44.89 22.33 11.60
CA SER A 602 44.05 21.22 12.05
C SER A 602 43.27 21.59 13.33
N ASP A 603 43.92 22.22 14.30
CA ASP A 603 43.32 22.67 15.55
C ASP A 603 42.29 23.77 15.29
N LEU A 604 42.60 24.73 14.40
CA LEU A 604 41.64 25.73 13.93
C LEU A 604 40.46 25.12 13.16
N ARG A 605 40.67 24.03 12.40
CA ARG A 605 39.57 23.29 11.75
C ARG A 605 38.71 22.52 12.73
N ASN A 606 39.30 21.91 13.75
CA ASN A 606 38.56 21.24 14.81
C ASN A 606 37.75 22.26 15.63
N SER A 607 38.35 23.38 16.03
CA SER A 607 37.65 24.47 16.70
C SER A 607 36.55 25.10 15.83
N LEU A 608 36.74 25.19 14.50
CA LEU A 608 35.69 25.58 13.55
C LEU A 608 34.57 24.54 13.48
N ALA A 609 34.89 23.24 13.50
CA ALA A 609 33.89 22.18 13.51
C ALA A 609 33.09 22.15 14.82
N GLU A 610 33.75 22.33 15.96
CA GLU A 610 33.13 22.46 17.30
C GLU A 610 32.21 23.69 17.37
N THR A 611 32.67 24.86 16.92
CA THR A 611 31.84 26.08 16.89
C THR A 611 30.69 25.96 15.89
N THR A 612 30.87 25.26 14.77
CA THR A 612 29.78 24.96 13.82
C THR A 612 28.75 24.01 14.45
N ALA A 613 29.20 22.95 15.13
CA ALA A 613 28.33 22.02 15.84
C ALA A 613 27.56 22.73 16.97
N HIS A 614 28.23 23.56 17.76
CA HIS A 614 27.60 24.35 18.81
C HIS A 614 26.63 25.41 18.25
N THR A 615 26.91 25.98 17.07
CA THR A 615 25.96 26.86 16.38
C THR A 615 24.71 26.08 15.97
N ALA A 616 24.85 24.87 15.42
CA ALA A 616 23.71 24.02 15.09
C ALA A 616 22.91 23.59 16.35
N GLU A 617 23.59 23.29 17.47
CA GLU A 617 22.94 23.05 18.76
C GLU A 617 22.12 24.29 19.20
N LEU A 618 22.72 25.49 19.14
CA LEU A 618 22.03 26.74 19.48
C LEU A 618 20.85 27.05 18.54
N GLU A 619 20.95 26.73 17.24
CA GLU A 619 19.83 26.83 16.30
C GLU A 619 18.69 25.86 16.65
N THR A 620 19.01 24.61 17.03
CA THR A 620 17.99 23.65 17.51
C THR A 620 17.36 24.10 18.83
N ALA A 621 18.14 24.64 19.77
CA ALA A 621 17.63 25.19 21.01
C ALA A 621 16.77 26.45 20.78
N LEU A 622 17.14 27.31 19.83
CA LEU A 622 16.39 28.51 19.46
C LEU A 622 15.06 28.14 18.79
N THR A 623 15.04 27.19 17.86
CA THR A 623 13.79 26.70 17.24
C THR A 623 12.88 26.01 18.26
N GLN A 624 13.44 25.25 19.21
CA GLN A 624 12.68 24.71 20.34
C GLN A 624 12.08 25.82 21.23
N LYS A 625 12.85 26.87 21.53
CA LYS A 625 12.35 28.00 22.33
C LYS A 625 11.32 28.85 21.60
N GLN A 626 11.44 29.00 20.29
CA GLN A 626 10.43 29.63 19.44
C GLN A 626 9.10 28.85 19.52
N LEU A 627 9.14 27.52 19.38
CA LEU A 627 7.95 26.66 19.50
C LEU A 627 7.31 26.74 20.90
N GLU A 628 8.13 26.74 21.96
CA GLU A 628 7.68 26.97 23.33
C GLU A 628 6.99 28.33 23.53
N LEU A 629 7.50 29.40 22.90
CA LEU A 629 6.90 30.73 22.95
C LEU A 629 5.57 30.78 22.18
N GLU A 630 5.52 30.21 20.98
CA GLU A 630 4.27 30.12 20.19
C GLU A 630 3.18 29.32 20.92
N GLN A 631 3.56 28.27 21.65
CA GLN A 631 2.66 27.52 22.53
C GLN A 631 2.17 28.38 23.70
N ARG A 632 3.05 29.12 24.38
CA ARG A 632 2.67 30.07 25.45
C ARG A 632 1.75 31.18 24.92
N ASP A 633 2.03 31.76 23.75
CA ASP A 633 1.19 32.77 23.11
C ASP A 633 -0.17 32.22 22.67
N ARG A 634 -0.23 30.95 22.25
CA ARG A 634 -1.51 30.28 22.00
C ARG A 634 -2.32 30.16 23.29
N ILE A 635 -1.70 29.69 24.37
CA ILE A 635 -2.34 29.58 25.69
C ILE A 635 -2.78 30.96 26.19
N MET A 636 -1.96 32.01 26.08
CA MET A 636 -2.33 33.38 26.48
C MET A 636 -3.50 33.93 25.63
N ARG A 637 -3.55 33.64 24.32
CA ARG A 637 -4.69 34.02 23.47
C ARG A 637 -5.96 33.27 23.86
N GLU A 638 -5.87 31.99 24.21
CA GLU A 638 -7.00 31.20 24.70
C GLU A 638 -7.48 31.70 26.08
N GLN A 639 -6.56 31.95 27.03
CA GLN A 639 -6.86 32.58 28.31
C GLN A 639 -7.47 33.98 28.16
N SER A 640 -6.99 34.79 27.20
CA SER A 640 -7.58 36.11 26.89
C SER A 640 -9.01 36.00 26.38
N LYS A 641 -9.35 34.95 25.61
CA LYS A 641 -10.74 34.67 25.23
C LYS A 641 -11.58 34.27 26.44
N PHE A 642 -11.07 33.41 27.33
CA PHE A 642 -11.74 33.08 28.58
C PHE A 642 -11.98 34.30 29.47
N LEU A 643 -10.99 35.21 29.58
CA LEU A 643 -11.14 36.46 30.32
C LEU A 643 -12.19 37.36 29.67
N LYS A 644 -12.22 37.51 28.35
CA LYS A 644 -13.31 38.25 27.65
C LYS A 644 -14.68 37.66 27.93
N VAL A 645 -14.87 36.34 27.78
CA VAL A 645 -16.15 35.68 28.08
C VAL A 645 -16.52 35.84 29.56
N ARG A 646 -15.55 35.76 30.48
CA ARG A 646 -15.77 36.01 31.91
C ARG A 646 -16.16 37.47 32.17
N ASP A 647 -15.55 38.43 31.48
CA ASP A 647 -15.80 39.85 31.66
C ASP A 647 -17.13 40.27 30.98
N GLU A 648 -17.53 39.61 29.89
CA GLU A 648 -18.87 39.67 29.29
C GLU A 648 -19.93 39.09 30.25
N LEU A 649 -19.69 37.92 30.85
CA LEU A 649 -20.55 37.34 31.89
C LEU A 649 -20.62 38.23 33.14
N LEU A 650 -19.50 38.82 33.58
CA LEU A 650 -19.48 39.82 34.66
C LEU A 650 -20.20 41.11 34.26
N SER A 651 -20.19 41.50 32.99
CA SER A 651 -20.93 42.65 32.48
C SER A 651 -22.43 42.36 32.39
N LEU A 652 -22.84 41.12 32.11
CA LEU A 652 -24.24 40.69 32.21
C LEU A 652 -24.71 40.65 33.68
N LEU A 653 -23.88 40.10 34.58
CA LEU A 653 -24.16 40.03 36.01
C LEU A 653 -24.18 41.41 36.69
N LYS A 654 -23.29 42.33 36.30
CA LYS A 654 -23.29 43.74 36.78
C LYS A 654 -24.29 44.61 36.05
N GLY A 655 -24.63 44.28 34.80
CA GLY A 655 -25.57 45.03 33.95
C GLY A 655 -27.01 45.05 34.47
N LYS A 656 -27.36 44.18 35.44
CA LYS A 656 -28.66 44.19 36.12
C LYS A 656 -28.71 45.04 37.41
N VAL A 657 -27.69 45.85 37.71
CA VAL A 657 -27.55 46.58 39.01
C VAL A 657 -27.67 48.12 38.89
N GLY A 658 -28.03 48.68 37.73
CA GLY A 658 -28.11 50.14 37.63
C GLY A 658 -28.74 50.76 36.39
N HIS A 659 -30.06 50.65 36.21
CA HIS A 659 -31.00 51.75 36.50
C HIS A 659 -32.44 51.33 36.18
N THR A 660 -33.40 51.81 36.98
CA THR A 660 -34.87 51.74 36.78
C THR A 660 -35.50 50.34 36.60
N ASP A 661 -36.69 50.05 37.10
CA ASP A 661 -37.39 50.52 38.29
C ASP A 661 -38.50 49.49 38.56
N ARG A 662 -39.13 49.57 39.72
CA ARG A 662 -40.57 49.32 39.95
C ARG A 662 -41.40 48.60 38.85
N ASP A 663 -42.04 47.50 39.27
CA ASP A 663 -43.15 46.78 38.60
C ASP A 663 -42.85 46.02 37.28
N THR A 664 -42.68 44.70 37.35
CA THR A 664 -43.60 43.73 36.70
C THR A 664 -43.26 42.27 37.04
N SER A 665 -44.25 41.52 37.50
CA SER A 665 -44.12 40.13 37.97
C SER A 665 -44.25 39.10 36.84
N ASN A 666 -43.29 39.08 35.90
CA ASN A 666 -43.23 38.08 34.81
C ASN A 666 -41.81 37.54 34.47
N ASP A 667 -40.73 38.17 34.95
CA ASP A 667 -39.34 37.83 34.56
C ASP A 667 -38.85 36.47 35.11
N ASP A 668 -39.36 36.00 36.25
CA ASP A 668 -38.89 34.77 36.90
C ASP A 668 -39.12 33.52 36.03
N ASP A 669 -40.16 33.51 35.20
CA ASP A 669 -40.50 32.35 34.36
C ASP A 669 -39.72 32.30 33.04
N GLU A 670 -39.05 33.39 32.64
CA GLU A 670 -38.04 33.37 31.56
C GLU A 670 -36.66 32.98 32.10
N HIS A 671 -36.20 33.57 33.21
CA HIS A 671 -34.92 33.17 33.84
C HIS A 671 -34.89 31.68 34.23
N ARG A 672 -36.03 31.12 34.65
CA ARG A 672 -36.12 29.68 34.95
C ARG A 672 -36.00 28.81 33.70
N LYS A 673 -36.58 29.24 32.56
CA LYS A 673 -36.43 28.56 31.27
C LYS A 673 -35.01 28.64 30.74
N ASP A 674 -34.34 29.79 30.88
CA ASP A 674 -32.93 29.95 30.50
C ASP A 674 -32.00 29.06 31.33
N ILE A 675 -32.24 28.94 32.65
CA ILE A 675 -31.49 28.02 33.51
C ILE A 675 -31.76 26.56 33.14
N ASP A 676 -33.01 26.17 32.87
CA ASP A 676 -33.34 24.82 32.42
C ASP A 676 -32.75 24.50 31.04
N GLU A 677 -32.63 25.48 30.14
CA GLU A 677 -32.00 25.33 28.82
C GLU A 677 -30.47 25.26 28.93
N ILE A 678 -29.84 26.03 29.81
CA ILE A 678 -28.42 25.91 30.15
C ILE A 678 -28.14 24.51 30.74
N ASN A 679 -29.00 24.02 31.64
CA ASN A 679 -28.86 22.69 32.22
C ASN A 679 -29.00 21.59 31.16
N LYS A 680 -29.95 21.68 30.22
CA LYS A 680 -30.01 20.77 29.06
C LYS A 680 -28.75 20.82 28.21
N GLN A 681 -28.20 22.00 27.94
CA GLN A 681 -26.94 22.13 27.20
C GLN A 681 -25.74 21.54 27.97
N ILE A 682 -25.72 21.63 29.29
CA ILE A 682 -24.70 20.98 30.13
C ILE A 682 -24.84 19.46 30.08
N VAL A 683 -26.06 18.92 30.18
CA VAL A 683 -26.33 17.47 30.04
C VAL A 683 -25.91 16.97 28.66
N ALA A 684 -26.38 17.61 27.58
CA ALA A 684 -26.03 17.22 26.20
C ALA A 684 -24.51 17.32 25.93
N LYS A 685 -23.81 18.31 26.48
CA LYS A 685 -22.35 18.39 26.39
C LYS A 685 -21.65 17.32 27.23
N THR A 686 -22.22 16.93 28.37
CA THR A 686 -21.68 15.85 29.21
C THR A 686 -21.84 14.49 28.52
N GLU A 687 -22.99 14.23 27.89
CA GLU A 687 -23.24 13.04 27.06
C GLU A 687 -22.27 12.99 25.87
N ALA A 688 -22.11 14.10 25.13
CA ALA A 688 -21.15 14.19 24.03
C ALA A 688 -19.70 13.95 24.47
N ILE A 689 -19.32 14.42 25.66
CA ILE A 689 -17.99 14.15 26.26
C ILE A 689 -17.85 12.66 26.60
N GLN A 690 -18.87 12.01 27.15
CA GLN A 690 -18.87 10.57 27.44
C GLN A 690 -18.78 9.74 26.15
N GLU A 691 -19.51 10.11 25.10
CA GLU A 691 -19.43 9.48 23.78
C GLU A 691 -18.04 9.64 23.15
N LEU A 692 -17.40 10.81 23.30
CA LEU A 692 -16.02 11.04 22.87
C LEU A 692 -15.02 10.18 23.66
N TYR A 693 -15.19 10.00 24.97
CA TYR A 693 -14.35 9.09 25.76
C TYR A 693 -14.53 7.62 25.34
N ALA A 694 -15.76 7.15 25.15
CA ALA A 694 -16.04 5.80 24.66
C ALA A 694 -15.48 5.60 23.23
N THR A 695 -15.54 6.62 22.38
CA THR A 695 -14.93 6.61 21.03
C THR A 695 -13.41 6.54 21.12
N LEU A 696 -12.78 7.30 22.03
CA LEU A 696 -11.34 7.32 22.25
C LEU A 696 -10.85 5.96 22.76
N GLU A 697 -11.53 5.35 23.73
CA GLU A 697 -11.21 4.02 24.26
C GLU A 697 -11.31 2.94 23.16
N ASN A 698 -12.39 2.96 22.38
CA ASN A 698 -12.54 2.08 21.21
C ASN A 698 -11.42 2.29 20.18
N LYS A 699 -10.98 3.54 19.96
CA LYS A 699 -9.86 3.85 19.05
C LYS A 699 -8.50 3.40 19.61
N GLN A 700 -8.24 3.56 20.90
CA GLN A 700 -7.05 3.02 21.56
C GLN A 700 -7.00 1.49 21.48
N MET A 701 -8.13 0.81 21.72
CA MET A 701 -8.25 -0.64 21.55
C MET A 701 -8.11 -1.09 20.09
N GLN A 702 -8.54 -0.27 19.12
CA GLN A 702 -8.30 -0.51 17.69
C GLN A 702 -6.81 -0.37 17.34
N VAL A 703 -6.13 0.66 17.83
CA VAL A 703 -4.68 0.87 17.62
C VAL A 703 -3.88 -0.29 18.21
N LEU A 704 -4.14 -0.69 19.45
CA LEU A 704 -3.42 -1.80 20.10
C LEU A 704 -3.61 -3.14 19.37
N ARG A 705 -4.77 -3.38 18.73
CA ARG A 705 -4.97 -4.54 17.84
C ARG A 705 -4.17 -4.42 16.55
N LEU A 706 -4.10 -3.23 15.95
CA LEU A 706 -3.31 -2.99 14.74
C LEU A 706 -1.81 -3.13 15.00
N GLU A 707 -1.29 -2.57 16.10
CA GLU A 707 0.11 -2.74 16.54
C GLU A 707 0.47 -4.22 16.68
N LYS A 708 -0.42 -5.02 17.28
CA LYS A 708 -0.23 -6.47 17.41
C LYS A 708 -0.20 -7.19 16.05
N ILE A 709 -1.02 -6.77 15.08
CA ILE A 709 -1.03 -7.33 13.72
C ILE A 709 0.24 -6.92 12.96
N VAL A 710 0.65 -5.65 13.04
CA VAL A 710 1.88 -5.14 12.41
C VAL A 710 3.09 -5.94 12.92
N LYS A 711 3.21 -6.13 14.24
CA LYS A 711 4.28 -6.94 14.82
C LYS A 711 4.28 -8.39 14.31
N GLN A 712 3.11 -9.02 14.17
CA GLN A 712 3.01 -10.36 13.59
C GLN A 712 3.41 -10.39 12.10
N MET A 713 3.15 -9.32 11.35
CA MET A 713 3.60 -9.19 9.96
C MET A 713 5.11 -8.99 9.86
N GLU A 714 5.71 -8.21 10.78
CA GLU A 714 7.16 -8.04 10.91
C GLU A 714 7.85 -9.39 11.21
N ASP A 715 7.38 -10.11 12.24
CA ASP A 715 7.88 -11.46 12.59
C ASP A 715 7.80 -12.44 11.40
N HIS A 716 6.71 -12.38 10.61
CA HIS A 716 6.55 -13.20 9.40
C HIS A 716 7.47 -12.76 8.25
N GLN A 717 7.68 -11.46 8.06
CA GLN A 717 8.58 -10.92 7.05
C GLN A 717 10.03 -11.32 7.35
N ASP A 718 10.47 -11.21 8.60
CA ASP A 718 11.81 -11.62 9.03
C ASP A 718 12.02 -13.13 8.85
N HIS A 719 11.01 -13.95 9.15
CA HIS A 719 11.10 -15.39 8.90
C HIS A 719 11.20 -15.73 7.40
N ALA A 720 10.41 -15.05 6.55
CA ALA A 720 10.46 -15.23 5.10
C ALA A 720 11.81 -14.75 4.51
N GLN A 721 12.32 -13.62 4.98
CA GLN A 721 13.63 -13.08 4.60
C GLN A 721 14.76 -14.04 5.01
N ALA A 722 14.72 -14.60 6.23
CA ALA A 722 15.68 -15.59 6.68
C ALA A 722 15.64 -16.90 5.86
N GLN A 723 14.45 -17.35 5.43
CA GLN A 723 14.33 -18.48 4.50
C GLN A 723 14.92 -18.14 3.12
N ARG A 724 14.62 -16.95 2.59
CA ARG A 724 15.17 -16.46 1.32
C ARG A 724 16.70 -16.44 1.34
N THR A 725 17.32 -15.84 2.35
CA THR A 725 18.79 -15.83 2.51
C THR A 725 19.38 -17.24 2.61
N ARG A 726 18.70 -18.20 3.26
CA ARG A 726 19.15 -19.61 3.28
C ARG A 726 19.11 -20.25 1.90
N LEU A 727 18.07 -19.98 1.10
CA LEU A 727 17.95 -20.49 -0.26
C LEU A 727 18.98 -19.83 -1.20
N GLU A 728 19.17 -18.51 -1.11
CA GLU A 728 20.19 -17.78 -1.87
C GLU A 728 21.61 -18.30 -1.55
N ASN A 729 21.94 -18.49 -0.27
CA ASN A 729 23.20 -19.13 0.14
C ASN A 729 23.35 -20.57 -0.38
N ARG A 730 22.25 -21.34 -0.44
CA ARG A 730 22.27 -22.71 -0.98
C ARG A 730 22.45 -22.72 -2.50
N ILE A 731 21.85 -21.77 -3.21
CA ILE A 731 22.05 -21.57 -4.66
C ILE A 731 23.51 -21.21 -4.91
N ALA A 732 24.08 -20.23 -4.21
CA ALA A 732 25.49 -19.84 -4.35
C ALA A 732 26.45 -21.02 -4.08
N GLN A 733 26.19 -21.87 -3.08
CA GLN A 733 26.95 -23.10 -2.85
C GLN A 733 26.86 -24.10 -4.02
N LEU A 734 25.66 -24.26 -4.60
CA LEU A 734 25.45 -25.16 -5.74
C LEU A 734 26.10 -24.61 -7.02
N GLU A 735 26.08 -23.29 -7.23
CA GLU A 735 26.77 -22.61 -8.33
C GLU A 735 28.28 -22.77 -8.23
N LEU A 736 28.87 -22.60 -7.03
CA LEU A 736 30.29 -22.87 -6.79
C LEU A 736 30.64 -24.34 -7.08
N ALA A 737 29.87 -25.29 -6.55
CA ALA A 737 30.09 -26.72 -6.80
C ALA A 737 29.93 -27.11 -8.29
N LEU A 738 29.05 -26.43 -9.04
CA LEU A 738 28.92 -26.59 -10.49
C LEU A 738 30.12 -25.99 -11.23
N GLN A 739 30.63 -24.83 -10.80
CA GLN A 739 31.85 -24.24 -11.36
C GLN A 739 33.09 -25.12 -11.11
N GLU A 740 33.22 -25.71 -9.92
CA GLU A 740 34.28 -26.67 -9.59
C GLU A 740 34.20 -27.92 -10.48
N LYS A 741 33.03 -28.57 -10.58
CA LYS A 741 32.84 -29.71 -11.48
C LYS A 741 33.14 -29.38 -12.95
N ASN A 742 32.75 -28.19 -13.41
CA ASN A 742 33.05 -27.74 -14.77
C ASN A 742 34.55 -27.45 -14.99
N LYS A 743 35.28 -27.00 -13.95
CA LYS A 743 36.74 -26.87 -13.99
C LYS A 743 37.42 -28.25 -14.01
N ASP A 744 36.95 -29.21 -13.21
CA ASP A 744 37.47 -30.58 -13.18
C ASP A 744 37.24 -31.36 -14.49
N GLN A 745 36.09 -31.16 -15.14
CA GLN A 745 35.84 -31.73 -16.47
C GLN A 745 36.76 -31.12 -17.54
N ARG A 746 37.07 -29.82 -17.44
CA ARG A 746 38.02 -29.16 -18.35
C ARG A 746 39.47 -29.55 -18.08
N SER A 747 39.87 -29.76 -16.81
CA SER A 747 41.24 -30.17 -16.46
C SER A 747 41.56 -31.62 -16.84
N ARG A 748 40.56 -32.52 -16.84
CA ARG A 748 40.73 -33.92 -17.30
C ARG A 748 40.58 -34.10 -18.82
N GLY A 749 40.10 -33.08 -19.55
CA GLY A 749 39.87 -33.15 -21.00
C GLY A 749 41.09 -32.88 -21.89
N PHE A 750 42.18 -32.34 -21.35
CA PHE A 750 43.39 -31.95 -22.10
C PHE A 750 44.55 -32.97 -21.97
N GLY A 751 44.22 -34.26 -21.98
CA GLY A 751 45.19 -35.35 -21.76
C GLY A 751 45.30 -36.39 -22.88
N ILE A 752 44.61 -36.21 -24.02
CA ILE A 752 44.71 -37.09 -25.19
C ILE A 752 44.63 -36.26 -26.49
N LEU A 753 45.78 -35.75 -26.93
CA LEU A 753 46.12 -35.48 -28.33
C LEU A 753 47.63 -35.22 -28.46
#